data_AF-A0A3A8RZG9-F1
#
_entry.id   AF-A0A3A8RZG9-F1
#
_cell.length_a   1.000
_cell.length_b   1.000
_cell.length_c   1.000
_cell.angle_alpha   90.00
_cell.angle_beta   90.00
_cell.angle_gamma   90.00
#
_symmetry.space_group_name_H-M   'P 1'
#
loop_
_entity.id
_entity.type
_entity.pdbx_description
1 polymer ?
#
loop_
_entity_poly.entity_id
_entity_poly.type
_entity_poly.pdbx_seq_one_letter_code
_entity_poly.pdbx_strand_id
1 'polypeptide(L)'
;MTLTVTPRDVNGEPLGTGLHVEVLSSDGSVTLGGTGTSACTVNTPGATCLTAVDSGAGSYVVTARSATPLTVPTTFSATVTDGSGTTTLPDTASVTFDSALFNGSAGTTITTGTVTVTSSNAGGRNLYITGGTVTFDASTVGQTFGDVFITGGTVTHLQATNAAMFKLDVLMGSWNLLGGAINTTNKGYGMTCFANGSCSGNGLVSFSPNGVPSASLAGTSKLYGASHGGMGSGNYRMNISQANNNQAGNAGTTYGDYRDPKFPGATNDTYSGTHGGGVVRITSTGPCVLGGSATVAASASFNAAGGSINLRCGAIVSTGWTGTLIADGGQGAGNSSIPLGAGGGGRIALVSTGDAATMTGAVSYPPVNLTARVHAFGGAPANSSYVVGAGGAGTIFLKHSGLTYGDLIIANNSPAHYQNEGTTRLPALAGTVTANVTAGATSIPVSVASTMFNATYYENAGAPLNFNPALTQVTTPSSSAIYNGVFAGGWLRPDITAAGGALLEPSNLVSVTTNAVGTLTTSAVPAGVASGAFFRSVDVLDHLDVLGNAILETNGDIHVVSGNTTNSGAPTMTVYGLVLFDTTSGRTGRIEYAAGAVNVVQSTQAMPPLGGGTLVADNVTVSAGSVTVPAIIASGDVTLSGGTLVTNSLQAARYAQSAGTLKHYLPLFKTSPAAAQVSSLQMTLAETFSLTGGAVDVAGLGYPAAMDAQGAPQTLWGFGATGPSSATGSSGGYGAGHGGVGGGYTAGAVRGMVYDDYRDPRYPGGAGTTVGASPSYLGFRSPGGGVFRLNATGVCTLGGTSLIKAGAVTTGAQYGAAGGSISLRCGGFDTTGWNGTLTANGANAYNSTSVGSTRAGGGGRIAMVSTGDASSFVGAIGYPYPSTSAQLQARGGTGINATYTDGGAGTVFLKHSGVAYGQLIINNNNQTHYATGGYTPFVSIAGTVSSAANAGDTSLSVNITSTPLHNSAAFNQLLAGMWLRPDTSVNSGTLPADNLVTVAGNTFVSTTQSQLTTSPLLAPVAAGASFKSADLFDVYNVVGGAITQTNGDLYVVP
;
A
#
# COMPACT_ATOMS: atom_id res chain seq x y z
N MET A 1 -5.64 53.31 39.48
CA MET A 1 -4.36 52.67 39.82
C MET A 1 -3.24 53.57 39.31
N THR A 2 -2.11 53.70 40.01
CA THR A 2 -0.92 54.45 39.58
C THR A 2 0.31 53.56 39.77
N LEU A 3 1.09 53.30 38.72
CA LEU A 3 2.28 52.44 38.74
C LEU A 3 3.56 53.29 38.72
N THR A 4 4.36 53.23 39.79
CA THR A 4 5.66 53.94 39.88
C THR A 4 6.81 52.95 39.89
N VAL A 5 7.79 53.10 38.99
CA VAL A 5 8.98 52.24 38.89
C VAL A 5 10.22 53.05 39.30
N THR A 6 10.96 52.60 40.31
CA THR A 6 12.20 53.24 40.79
C THR A 6 13.38 52.27 40.71
N PRO A 7 14.40 52.53 39.87
CA PRO A 7 15.63 51.74 39.86
C PRO A 7 16.49 52.04 41.10
N ARG A 8 16.95 51.00 41.80
CA ARG A 8 17.82 51.08 42.98
C ARG A 8 19.01 50.14 42.85
N ASP A 9 20.13 50.44 43.48
CA ASP A 9 21.25 49.52 43.61
C ASP A 9 20.98 48.46 44.70
N VAL A 10 21.94 47.56 44.92
CA VAL A 10 21.87 46.51 45.96
C VAL A 10 21.78 47.03 47.39
N ASN A 11 22.08 48.31 47.62
CA ASN A 11 21.98 48.96 48.93
C ASN A 11 20.68 49.77 49.08
N GLY A 12 19.82 49.79 48.05
CA GLY A 12 18.58 50.55 48.03
C GLY A 12 18.74 52.00 47.54
N GLU A 13 19.93 52.41 47.09
CA GLU A 13 20.20 53.76 46.62
C GLU A 13 19.78 53.93 45.15
N PRO A 14 19.11 55.03 44.78
CA PRO A 14 18.62 55.23 43.42
C PRO A 14 19.77 55.37 42.41
N LEU A 15 19.67 54.63 41.30
CA LEU A 15 20.72 54.57 40.28
C LEU A 15 20.81 55.87 39.47
N GLY A 16 22.05 56.22 39.08
CA GLY A 16 22.37 57.41 38.30
C GLY A 16 21.79 57.44 36.89
N THR A 17 21.99 58.57 36.21
CA THR A 17 21.33 58.98 34.96
C THR A 17 21.56 58.03 33.78
N GLY A 18 20.53 57.78 32.96
CA GLY A 18 20.66 57.09 31.67
C GLY A 18 19.81 55.82 31.46
N LEU A 19 18.84 55.55 32.36
CA LEU A 19 17.94 54.40 32.23
C LEU A 19 16.67 54.76 31.43
N HIS A 20 16.33 53.93 30.46
CA HIS A 20 15.09 54.03 29.69
C HIS A 20 14.10 52.95 30.14
N VAL A 21 12.86 53.34 30.48
CA VAL A 21 11.84 52.41 31.02
C VAL A 21 10.56 52.49 30.18
N GLU A 22 10.07 51.33 29.76
CA GLU A 22 8.86 51.16 28.93
C GLU A 22 7.90 50.17 29.61
N VAL A 23 6.59 50.43 29.54
CA VAL A 23 5.54 49.57 30.10
C VAL A 23 4.59 49.14 28.98
N LEU A 24 4.43 47.83 28.81
CA LEU A 24 3.62 47.21 27.76
C LEU A 24 2.52 46.36 28.41
N SER A 25 1.30 46.42 27.86
CA SER A 25 0.23 45.48 28.21
C SER A 25 0.53 44.12 27.54
N SER A 26 0.53 43.03 28.31
CA SER A 26 0.86 41.69 27.81
C SER A 26 -0.25 41.07 26.95
N ASP A 27 -1.48 41.55 27.06
CA ASP A 27 -2.67 41.00 26.41
C ASP A 27 -3.42 42.01 25.52
N GLY A 28 -2.96 43.26 25.44
CA GLY A 28 -3.58 44.33 24.65
C GLY A 28 -4.94 44.79 25.18
N SER A 29 -5.36 44.32 26.37
CA SER A 29 -6.68 44.61 26.95
C SER A 29 -6.75 45.94 27.71
N VAL A 30 -5.59 46.54 28.00
CA VAL A 30 -5.47 47.75 28.82
C VAL A 30 -5.25 48.99 27.94
N THR A 31 -6.11 49.99 28.10
CA THR A 31 -5.93 51.30 27.45
C THR A 31 -5.05 52.19 28.33
N LEU A 32 -3.79 52.44 27.94
CA LEU A 32 -2.89 53.32 28.66
C LEU A 32 -3.25 54.79 28.40
N GLY A 33 -3.91 55.45 29.35
CA GLY A 33 -4.28 56.88 29.26
C GLY A 33 -3.63 57.73 30.35
N GLY A 34 -3.03 58.86 29.95
CA GLY A 34 -2.45 59.88 30.86
C GLY A 34 -1.36 60.73 30.18
N THR A 35 -0.98 61.87 30.78
CA THR A 35 0.17 62.67 30.31
C THR A 35 1.48 61.92 30.62
N GLY A 36 1.93 61.09 29.69
CA GLY A 36 3.15 60.26 29.82
C GLY A 36 3.16 58.97 29.00
N THR A 37 2.41 58.89 27.90
CA THR A 37 2.24 57.67 27.08
C THR A 37 3.40 57.38 26.10
N SER A 38 4.58 57.95 26.33
CA SER A 38 5.78 57.65 25.57
C SER A 38 6.95 57.38 26.52
N ALA A 39 7.80 56.43 26.11
CA ALA A 39 8.88 55.89 26.92
C ALA A 39 9.74 56.99 27.56
N CYS A 40 10.00 56.84 28.86
CA CYS A 40 10.60 57.86 29.70
C CYS A 40 12.09 57.55 29.92
N THR A 41 12.94 58.55 29.74
CA THR A 41 14.38 58.47 30.05
C THR A 41 14.63 59.18 31.38
N VAL A 42 15.03 58.41 32.39
CA VAL A 42 15.29 58.95 33.75
C VAL A 42 16.69 59.53 33.80
N ASN A 43 16.76 60.86 33.90
CA ASN A 43 18.02 61.60 34.03
C ASN A 43 18.28 62.09 35.46
N THR A 44 17.53 61.65 36.47
CA THR A 44 17.76 62.01 37.89
C THR A 44 17.34 60.88 38.85
N PRO A 45 18.07 60.66 39.96
CA PRO A 45 17.71 59.67 40.98
C PRO A 45 16.34 59.98 41.61
N GLY A 46 15.42 59.00 41.60
CA GLY A 46 14.08 59.12 42.21
C GLY A 46 12.95 59.65 41.31
N ALA A 47 13.17 59.76 39.99
CA ALA A 47 12.13 60.26 39.08
C ALA A 47 11.04 59.22 38.75
N THR A 48 9.77 59.64 38.80
CA THR A 48 8.57 58.85 38.49
C THR A 48 8.37 58.77 36.97
N CYS A 49 8.46 57.58 36.37
CA CYS A 49 8.40 57.47 34.90
C CYS A 49 7.00 57.27 34.28
N LEU A 50 5.96 56.85 35.01
CA LEU A 50 4.63 56.65 34.40
C LEU A 50 3.47 56.78 35.40
N THR A 51 2.30 57.16 34.89
CA THR A 51 0.98 57.06 35.55
C THR A 51 0.06 56.36 34.54
N ALA A 52 -0.35 55.12 34.81
CA ALA A 52 -1.28 54.38 33.97
C ALA A 52 -2.56 54.10 34.76
N VAL A 53 -3.72 54.53 34.26
CA VAL A 53 -5.01 54.36 34.95
C VAL A 53 -5.67 53.05 34.49
N ASP A 54 -5.68 52.05 35.37
CA ASP A 54 -6.41 50.79 35.19
C ASP A 54 -7.87 50.89 35.69
N SER A 55 -8.79 50.22 35.00
CA SER A 55 -10.19 50.02 35.40
C SER A 55 -10.65 48.54 35.39
N GLY A 56 -9.74 47.58 35.17
CA GLY A 56 -10.02 46.14 35.12
C GLY A 56 -8.99 45.27 35.86
N ALA A 57 -9.09 43.95 35.72
CA ALA A 57 -8.08 43.00 36.21
C ALA A 57 -7.19 42.58 35.02
N GLY A 58 -5.92 42.98 35.02
CA GLY A 58 -4.97 42.72 33.93
C GLY A 58 -3.54 42.45 34.40
N SER A 59 -2.68 42.00 33.49
CA SER A 59 -1.26 41.71 33.73
C SER A 59 -0.36 42.67 32.94
N TYR A 60 0.78 43.06 33.52
CA TYR A 60 1.65 44.12 33.01
C TYR A 60 3.09 43.63 32.82
N VAL A 61 3.78 44.13 31.80
CA VAL A 61 5.22 43.89 31.60
C VAL A 61 5.97 45.22 31.61
N VAL A 62 6.97 45.33 32.47
CA VAL A 62 7.87 46.50 32.56
C VAL A 62 9.23 46.11 31.98
N THR A 63 9.69 46.86 30.98
CA THR A 63 10.98 46.63 30.31
C THR A 63 11.91 47.81 30.57
N ALA A 64 13.10 47.56 31.13
CA ALA A 64 14.15 48.56 31.30
C ALA A 64 15.29 48.30 30.29
N ARG A 65 15.76 49.36 29.62
CA ARG A 65 16.88 49.31 28.67
C ARG A 65 17.94 50.35 29.08
N SER A 66 19.21 49.96 29.06
CA SER A 66 20.35 50.85 29.27
C SER A 66 21.22 50.90 28.02
N ALA A 67 21.67 52.10 27.63
CA ALA A 67 22.60 52.30 26.52
C ALA A 67 24.07 52.02 26.90
N THR A 68 24.36 51.88 28.20
CA THR A 68 25.70 51.58 28.75
C THR A 68 25.65 50.40 29.73
N PRO A 69 26.67 49.53 29.77
CA PRO A 69 26.77 48.46 30.77
C PRO A 69 26.74 49.04 32.19
N LEU A 70 25.84 48.53 33.04
CA LEU A 70 25.72 48.94 34.43
C LEU A 70 26.79 48.23 35.27
N THR A 71 27.53 48.97 36.09
CA THR A 71 28.71 48.49 36.83
C THR A 71 28.39 47.96 38.23
N VAL A 72 27.12 47.94 38.63
CA VAL A 72 26.63 47.45 39.93
C VAL A 72 25.26 46.81 39.76
N PRO A 73 24.87 45.83 40.59
CA PRO A 73 23.59 45.14 40.44
C PRO A 73 22.42 46.07 40.80
N THR A 74 21.36 46.01 39.99
CA THR A 74 20.24 46.94 40.03
C THR A 74 18.94 46.22 40.33
N THR A 75 18.23 46.62 41.38
CA THR A 75 16.88 46.16 41.75
C THR A 75 15.83 47.18 41.30
N PHE A 76 14.62 46.74 40.96
CA PHE A 76 13.54 47.63 40.51
C PHE A 76 12.34 47.47 41.43
N SER A 77 12.06 48.47 42.26
CA SER A 77 10.83 48.48 43.06
C SER A 77 9.69 49.12 42.26
N ALA A 78 8.58 48.40 42.10
CA ALA A 78 7.35 48.94 41.54
C ALA A 78 6.31 49.10 42.65
N THR A 79 5.69 50.29 42.76
CA THR A 79 4.56 50.53 43.67
C THR A 79 3.31 50.77 42.89
N VAL A 80 2.21 50.20 43.39
CA VAL A 80 0.86 50.38 42.89
C VAL A 80 0.09 51.19 43.91
N THR A 81 -0.46 52.33 43.52
CA THR A 81 -1.37 53.11 44.37
C THR A 81 -2.77 53.08 43.81
N ASP A 82 -3.74 52.68 44.62
CA ASP A 82 -5.17 52.74 44.29
C ASP A 82 -5.98 53.41 45.44
N GLY A 83 -7.31 53.36 45.37
CA GLY A 83 -8.19 53.94 46.39
C GLY A 83 -8.11 53.27 47.78
N SER A 84 -7.40 52.15 47.90
CA SER A 84 -7.17 51.41 49.15
C SER A 84 -5.79 51.64 49.77
N GLY A 85 -4.89 52.34 49.07
CA GLY A 85 -3.55 52.71 49.55
C GLY A 85 -2.44 52.38 48.55
N THR A 86 -1.18 52.56 48.99
CA THR A 86 0.00 52.21 48.21
C THR A 86 0.50 50.81 48.60
N THR A 87 0.54 49.90 47.64
CA THR A 87 1.08 48.54 47.80
C THR A 87 2.37 48.41 47.00
N THR A 88 3.45 48.01 47.66
CA THR A 88 4.71 47.64 46.98
C THR A 88 4.53 46.27 46.36
N LEU A 89 4.69 46.15 45.05
CA LEU A 89 4.64 44.85 44.39
C LEU A 89 5.91 44.06 44.78
N PRO A 90 5.80 42.77 45.14
CA PRO A 90 6.97 41.91 45.26
C PRO A 90 7.69 41.84 43.91
N ASP A 91 9.03 41.82 43.91
CA ASP A 91 9.90 41.77 42.73
C ASP A 91 9.43 40.70 41.71
N THR A 92 8.54 41.09 40.81
CA THR A 92 7.96 40.26 39.74
C THR A 92 7.95 41.04 38.43
N ALA A 93 8.98 41.89 38.24
CA ALA A 93 9.35 42.41 36.94
C ALA A 93 10.35 41.44 36.29
N SER A 94 10.03 40.93 35.10
CA SER A 94 10.98 40.16 34.29
C SER A 94 12.14 41.06 33.85
N VAL A 95 13.30 40.93 34.51
CA VAL A 95 14.56 41.62 34.19
C VAL A 95 15.57 40.61 33.65
N THR A 96 16.25 40.97 32.55
CA THR A 96 17.33 40.18 31.92
C THR A 96 18.65 40.35 32.70
N PHE A 97 19.39 39.24 32.82
CA PHE A 97 20.34 38.88 33.89
C PHE A 97 21.72 39.58 33.91
N ASP A 98 22.21 39.73 35.16
CA ASP A 98 23.63 39.82 35.55
C ASP A 98 24.26 38.42 35.61
N SER A 99 25.39 38.23 34.93
CA SER A 99 26.18 37.00 34.90
C SER A 99 26.86 36.61 36.23
N ALA A 100 26.78 37.44 37.29
CA ALA A 100 27.42 37.18 38.58
C ALA A 100 26.55 36.44 39.62
N LEU A 101 25.24 36.29 39.40
CA LEU A 101 24.33 35.61 40.35
C LEU A 101 24.16 34.11 40.05
N PHE A 102 25.26 33.36 40.12
CA PHE A 102 25.27 31.89 40.16
C PHE A 102 25.04 31.31 41.57
N ASN A 103 24.53 32.10 42.52
CA ASN A 103 24.17 31.65 43.87
C ASN A 103 22.91 32.39 44.38
N GLY A 104 21.72 32.07 43.84
CA GLY A 104 20.46 32.62 44.35
C GLY A 104 19.20 32.22 43.58
N SER A 105 18.58 31.12 44.01
CA SER A 105 17.14 30.75 43.97
C SER A 105 16.16 31.02 42.79
N ALA A 106 16.45 31.72 41.68
CA ALA A 106 15.38 32.08 40.71
C ALA A 106 15.59 31.75 39.21
N GLY A 107 16.78 31.35 38.75
CA GLY A 107 16.96 30.93 37.34
C GLY A 107 18.41 30.68 36.97
N THR A 108 18.65 29.95 35.88
CA THR A 108 19.99 29.69 35.35
C THR A 108 20.12 30.36 33.97
N THR A 109 21.14 31.23 33.79
CA THR A 109 21.37 31.91 32.51
C THR A 109 22.73 31.52 31.92
N ILE A 110 22.73 31.12 30.65
CA ILE A 110 23.91 30.65 29.91
C ILE A 110 24.12 31.54 28.69
N THR A 111 25.21 32.30 28.69
CA THR A 111 25.49 33.34 27.69
C THR A 111 26.65 32.98 26.75
N THR A 112 27.70 32.29 27.24
CA THR A 112 28.88 31.91 26.44
C THR A 112 29.51 30.61 26.96
N GLY A 113 30.37 29.97 26.16
CA GLY A 113 31.08 28.74 26.53
C GLY A 113 30.27 27.44 26.34
N THR A 114 30.84 26.32 26.78
CA THR A 114 30.18 25.00 26.77
C THR A 114 29.73 24.67 28.20
N VAL A 115 28.43 24.55 28.42
CA VAL A 115 27.83 24.27 29.74
C VAL A 115 27.08 22.94 29.70
N THR A 116 27.32 22.07 30.68
CA THR A 116 26.53 20.84 30.86
C THR A 116 25.47 21.07 31.92
N VAL A 117 24.21 20.90 31.55
CA VAL A 117 23.05 20.94 32.46
C VAL A 117 22.84 19.54 33.02
N THR A 118 22.69 19.46 34.33
CA THR A 118 22.49 18.22 35.10
C THR A 118 21.18 18.31 35.90
N SER A 119 20.78 17.24 36.57
CA SER A 119 19.59 17.23 37.44
C SER A 119 19.64 18.28 38.56
N SER A 120 20.82 18.72 38.98
CA SER A 120 20.98 19.78 39.98
C SER A 120 20.52 21.16 39.51
N ASN A 121 20.39 21.34 38.19
CA ASN A 121 19.87 22.56 37.56
C ASN A 121 18.34 22.53 37.40
N ALA A 122 17.70 21.38 37.64
CA ALA A 122 16.25 21.20 37.54
C ALA A 122 15.51 21.57 38.85
N GLY A 123 14.21 21.29 38.92
CA GLY A 123 13.37 21.56 40.09
C GLY A 123 12.45 22.76 39.90
N GLY A 124 11.87 22.92 38.70
CA GLY A 124 10.94 24.02 38.38
C GLY A 124 11.61 25.38 38.15
N ARG A 125 12.94 25.42 38.03
CA ARG A 125 13.70 26.66 37.78
C ARG A 125 13.63 27.05 36.31
N ASN A 126 13.62 28.36 36.05
CA ASN A 126 13.69 28.89 34.69
C ASN A 126 15.11 28.76 34.12
N LEU A 127 15.20 28.49 32.82
CA LEU A 127 16.48 28.34 32.10
C LEU A 127 16.53 29.31 30.91
N TYR A 128 17.57 30.13 30.86
CA TYR A 128 17.78 31.11 29.81
C TYR A 128 19.08 30.81 29.07
N ILE A 129 18.98 30.61 27.75
CA ILE A 129 20.10 30.26 26.88
C ILE A 129 20.17 31.33 25.81
N THR A 130 21.16 32.22 25.92
CA THR A 130 21.33 33.36 25.02
C THR A 130 22.57 33.21 24.13
N GLY A 131 23.42 32.23 24.38
CA GLY A 131 24.62 31.92 23.60
C GLY A 131 25.39 30.71 24.11
N GLY A 132 26.49 30.36 23.43
CA GLY A 132 27.29 29.18 23.76
C GLY A 132 26.66 27.83 23.34
N THR A 133 27.20 26.73 23.86
CA THR A 133 26.71 25.37 23.65
C THR A 133 26.24 24.77 24.98
N VAL A 134 24.96 24.41 25.07
CA VAL A 134 24.36 23.83 26.27
C VAL A 134 24.10 22.35 26.03
N THR A 135 24.70 21.48 26.84
CA THR A 135 24.54 20.03 26.74
C THR A 135 23.72 19.51 27.90
N PHE A 136 22.58 18.88 27.61
CA PHE A 136 21.81 18.14 28.59
C PHE A 136 22.41 16.74 28.76
N ASP A 137 22.71 16.35 30.01
CA ASP A 137 23.25 15.03 30.32
C ASP A 137 22.13 14.00 30.62
N ALA A 138 22.52 12.75 30.89
CA ALA A 138 21.57 11.68 31.20
C ALA A 138 20.73 11.93 32.48
N SER A 139 21.24 12.71 33.44
CA SER A 139 20.54 12.98 34.70
C SER A 139 19.35 13.94 34.52
N THR A 140 19.32 14.69 33.42
CA THR A 140 18.23 15.63 33.09
C THR A 140 16.98 14.96 32.50
N VAL A 141 17.06 13.69 32.12
CA VAL A 141 15.94 12.96 31.50
C VAL A 141 14.74 12.90 32.46
N GLY A 142 13.59 13.39 32.00
CA GLY A 142 12.35 13.42 32.77
C GLY A 142 12.32 14.46 33.89
N GLN A 143 13.34 15.33 33.97
CA GLN A 143 13.37 16.41 34.95
C GLN A 143 12.44 17.55 34.57
N THR A 144 11.97 18.29 35.58
CA THR A 144 11.07 19.44 35.40
C THR A 144 11.82 20.75 35.56
N PHE A 145 11.68 21.62 34.58
CA PHE A 145 12.10 23.02 34.58
C PHE A 145 10.86 23.93 34.69
N GLY A 146 11.09 25.20 35.01
CA GLY A 146 10.09 26.26 34.86
C GLY A 146 9.96 26.61 33.38
N ASP A 147 10.04 27.89 33.04
CA ASP A 147 10.10 28.36 31.66
C ASP A 147 11.52 28.26 31.09
N VAL A 148 11.63 27.81 29.84
CA VAL A 148 12.90 27.71 29.12
C VAL A 148 12.89 28.65 27.93
N PHE A 149 13.86 29.56 27.88
CA PHE A 149 14.04 30.53 26.81
C PHE A 149 15.38 30.30 26.09
N ILE A 150 15.32 30.11 24.78
CA ILE A 150 16.48 29.97 23.90
C ILE A 150 16.39 31.12 22.90
N THR A 151 17.24 32.13 23.08
CA THR A 151 17.30 33.31 22.20
C THR A 151 18.58 33.33 21.36
N GLY A 152 19.54 32.47 21.67
CA GLY A 152 20.79 32.28 20.93
C GLY A 152 21.54 31.03 21.42
N GLY A 153 22.64 30.68 20.74
CA GLY A 153 23.44 29.48 21.08
C GLY A 153 22.88 28.16 20.53
N THR A 154 23.48 27.05 20.97
CA THR A 154 23.12 25.69 20.55
C THR A 154 22.80 24.81 21.76
N VAL A 155 21.62 24.19 21.78
CA VAL A 155 21.26 23.17 22.77
C VAL A 155 21.44 21.79 22.15
N THR A 156 22.04 20.87 22.90
CA THR A 156 22.29 19.50 22.46
C THR A 156 22.24 18.52 23.63
N HIS A 157 22.41 17.23 23.36
CA HIS A 157 22.64 16.22 24.38
C HIS A 157 23.94 15.46 24.08
N LEU A 158 24.41 14.71 25.08
CA LEU A 158 25.58 13.84 24.91
C LEU A 158 25.36 12.84 23.77
N GLN A 159 26.43 12.38 23.13
CA GLN A 159 26.33 11.45 22.01
C GLN A 159 25.93 10.05 22.50
N ALA A 160 24.90 9.45 21.89
CA ALA A 160 24.50 8.08 22.21
C ALA A 160 25.63 7.09 21.92
N THR A 161 25.74 6.10 22.80
CA THR A 161 26.68 4.98 22.68
C THR A 161 25.91 3.69 22.50
N ASN A 162 26.63 2.62 22.18
CA ASN A 162 26.10 1.27 22.00
C ASN A 162 25.47 0.72 23.30
N ALA A 163 25.78 1.32 24.47
CA ALA A 163 25.32 0.89 25.79
C ALA A 163 24.35 1.87 26.47
N ALA A 164 24.32 3.13 26.03
CA ALA A 164 23.52 4.19 26.66
C ALA A 164 22.92 5.12 25.62
N MET A 165 21.61 5.34 25.74
CA MET A 165 20.90 6.38 25.02
C MET A 165 20.99 7.69 25.80
N PHE A 166 21.40 8.75 25.12
CA PHE A 166 21.25 10.12 25.62
C PHE A 166 20.19 10.82 24.77
N LYS A 167 19.38 11.63 25.44
CA LYS A 167 18.26 12.35 24.83
C LYS A 167 18.04 13.65 25.55
N LEU A 168 17.61 14.67 24.81
CA LEU A 168 16.98 15.84 25.41
C LEU A 168 15.53 15.44 25.71
N ASP A 169 15.20 15.18 26.96
CA ASP A 169 13.86 14.76 27.40
C ASP A 169 13.49 15.49 28.68
N VAL A 170 12.78 16.60 28.55
CA VAL A 170 12.57 17.56 29.64
C VAL A 170 11.11 18.01 29.70
N LEU A 171 10.63 18.21 30.93
CA LEU A 171 9.33 18.79 31.24
C LEU A 171 9.51 20.27 31.58
N MET A 172 8.61 21.14 31.13
CA MET A 172 8.70 22.58 31.40
C MET A 172 7.34 23.29 31.47
N GLY A 173 7.36 24.50 32.03
CA GLY A 173 6.24 25.44 32.05
C GLY A 173 5.91 25.88 30.63
N SER A 174 6.70 26.77 30.05
CA SER A 174 6.68 27.14 28.63
C SER A 174 8.04 26.93 27.97
N TRP A 175 8.03 26.66 26.67
CA TRP A 175 9.24 26.51 25.87
C TRP A 175 9.30 27.58 24.79
N ASN A 176 10.34 28.42 24.79
CA ASN A 176 10.45 29.55 23.88
C ASN A 176 11.77 29.47 23.11
N LEU A 177 11.73 28.98 21.88
CA LEU A 177 12.85 28.98 20.95
C LEU A 177 12.71 30.19 20.01
N LEU A 178 13.22 31.33 20.46
CA LEU A 178 13.10 32.64 19.81
C LEU A 178 14.32 32.99 18.95
N GLY A 179 15.43 32.27 19.14
CA GLY A 179 16.67 32.35 18.37
C GLY A 179 17.63 31.22 18.76
N GLY A 180 18.69 30.98 17.98
CA GLY A 180 19.60 29.84 18.19
C GLY A 180 19.09 28.51 17.60
N ALA A 181 19.61 27.38 18.09
CA ALA A 181 19.27 26.06 17.57
C ALA A 181 19.23 24.98 18.66
N ILE A 182 18.29 24.04 18.55
CA ILE A 182 18.45 22.71 19.15
C ILE A 182 19.05 21.81 18.07
N ASN A 183 20.29 21.35 18.28
CA ASN A 183 20.99 20.54 17.30
C ASN A 183 21.50 19.24 17.93
N THR A 184 20.81 18.15 17.61
CA THR A 184 21.16 16.78 17.98
C THR A 184 21.55 15.96 16.74
N THR A 185 21.94 16.64 15.65
CA THR A 185 22.44 16.00 14.43
C THR A 185 23.65 15.14 14.76
N ASN A 186 23.69 13.89 14.28
CA ASN A 186 24.75 12.93 14.57
C ASN A 186 24.99 12.68 16.09
N LYS A 187 23.94 12.79 16.93
CA LYS A 187 24.00 12.44 18.37
C LYS A 187 23.29 11.14 18.72
N GLY A 188 22.79 10.42 17.72
CA GLY A 188 22.19 9.12 17.85
C GLY A 188 23.22 8.00 17.96
N TYR A 189 22.77 6.77 17.73
CA TYR A 189 23.63 5.61 17.89
C TYR A 189 24.75 5.60 16.86
N GLY A 190 25.97 5.31 17.31
CA GLY A 190 27.13 5.14 16.45
C GLY A 190 28.16 4.15 16.98
N MET A 191 29.27 3.97 16.25
CA MET A 191 30.34 3.06 16.67
C MET A 191 31.34 3.76 17.60
N THR A 192 31.83 3.04 18.60
CA THR A 192 32.95 3.50 19.45
C THR A 192 34.28 3.37 18.70
N CYS A 193 34.97 4.48 18.48
CA CYS A 193 36.32 4.50 17.92
C CYS A 193 37.37 4.57 19.03
N PHE A 194 38.43 3.76 18.93
CA PHE A 194 39.57 3.85 19.84
C PHE A 194 40.43 5.08 19.50
N ALA A 195 41.18 5.57 20.50
CA ALA A 195 42.03 6.76 20.39
C ALA A 195 43.15 6.64 19.32
N ASN A 196 43.44 5.44 18.82
CA ASN A 196 44.41 5.20 17.74
C ASN A 196 43.81 5.35 16.32
N GLY A 197 42.59 5.85 16.19
CA GLY A 197 41.89 5.99 14.91
C GLY A 197 41.32 4.68 14.36
N SER A 198 41.53 3.54 15.04
CA SER A 198 40.85 2.29 14.71
C SER A 198 39.48 2.27 15.37
N CYS A 199 38.42 2.19 14.56
CA CYS A 199 37.09 1.93 15.06
C CYS A 199 36.90 0.42 15.16
N SER A 200 36.73 -0.08 16.39
CA SER A 200 36.49 -1.49 16.64
C SER A 200 35.37 -1.64 17.67
N GLY A 201 34.38 -2.39 17.23
CA GLY A 201 33.13 -2.73 17.89
C GLY A 201 32.34 -3.51 16.87
N ASN A 202 31.66 -4.59 17.27
CA ASN A 202 30.85 -5.43 16.39
C ASN A 202 29.97 -4.54 15.50
N GLY A 203 30.40 -4.40 14.25
CA GLY A 203 29.78 -3.52 13.28
C GLY A 203 28.34 -3.92 13.08
N LEU A 204 27.50 -2.92 12.79
CA LEU A 204 26.13 -3.08 12.35
C LEU A 204 25.17 -3.36 13.52
N VAL A 205 25.04 -2.40 14.44
CA VAL A 205 23.94 -2.47 15.42
C VAL A 205 22.64 -2.23 14.66
N SER A 206 21.89 -3.29 14.41
CA SER A 206 20.50 -3.17 13.99
C SER A 206 19.65 -3.14 15.24
N PHE A 207 18.63 -2.29 15.23
CA PHE A 207 17.82 -2.03 16.40
C PHE A 207 16.57 -2.89 16.33
N SER A 208 16.22 -3.51 17.45
CA SER A 208 14.88 -4.06 17.58
C SER A 208 13.84 -2.94 17.52
N PRO A 209 12.57 -3.24 17.18
CA PRO A 209 11.52 -2.22 17.12
C PRO A 209 11.31 -1.38 18.39
N ASN A 210 11.79 -1.83 19.56
CA ASN A 210 11.83 -1.07 20.80
C ASN A 210 13.08 -0.17 20.98
N GLY A 211 13.89 0.02 19.93
CA GLY A 211 15.07 0.90 19.94
C GLY A 211 16.25 0.40 20.77
N VAL A 212 16.26 -0.88 21.18
CA VAL A 212 17.40 -1.49 21.89
C VAL A 212 18.45 -1.97 20.87
N PRO A 213 19.74 -1.66 21.08
CA PRO A 213 20.84 -2.25 20.32
C PRO A 213 20.74 -3.78 20.28
N SER A 214 20.61 -4.38 19.10
CA SER A 214 20.62 -5.84 18.94
C SER A 214 21.73 -6.31 18.01
N ALA A 215 22.61 -7.15 18.55
CA ALA A 215 23.60 -7.86 17.74
C ALA A 215 22.97 -8.96 16.86
N SER A 216 21.73 -9.40 17.14
CA SER A 216 21.06 -10.47 16.37
C SER A 216 20.38 -10.01 15.09
N LEU A 217 20.14 -8.69 14.95
CA LEU A 217 19.48 -8.09 13.79
C LEU A 217 20.47 -7.42 12.84
N ALA A 218 21.77 -7.42 13.19
CA ALA A 218 22.86 -6.77 12.49
C ALA A 218 22.88 -7.15 11.00
N GLY A 219 22.54 -6.20 10.11
CA GLY A 219 22.69 -6.40 8.67
C GLY A 219 24.18 -6.56 8.35
N THR A 220 24.59 -7.58 7.60
CA THR A 220 26.00 -8.01 7.49
C THR A 220 26.90 -7.12 6.62
N SER A 221 26.47 -5.95 6.17
CA SER A 221 27.20 -5.20 5.14
C SER A 221 27.13 -3.68 5.28
N LYS A 222 28.31 -3.06 5.16
CA LYS A 222 28.58 -1.61 5.12
C LYS A 222 27.96 -0.88 3.91
N LEU A 223 27.37 -1.61 2.96
CA LEU A 223 26.91 -1.10 1.67
C LEU A 223 25.46 -0.58 1.68
N TYR A 224 24.73 -0.79 2.77
CA TYR A 224 23.33 -0.38 2.92
C TYR A 224 23.23 0.99 3.61
N GLY A 225 22.05 1.59 3.68
CA GLY A 225 21.73 2.70 4.57
C GLY A 225 21.14 2.22 5.89
N ALA A 226 21.32 3.00 6.96
CA ALA A 226 20.66 2.74 8.24
C ALA A 226 19.18 3.15 8.19
N SER A 227 18.35 2.54 9.04
CA SER A 227 16.90 2.75 9.06
C SER A 227 16.43 3.32 10.40
N HIS A 228 15.35 4.09 10.40
CA HIS A 228 14.62 4.50 11.62
C HIS A 228 13.11 4.66 11.32
N GLY A 229 12.64 5.87 10.99
CA GLY A 229 11.27 6.10 10.51
C GLY A 229 11.07 5.58 9.10
N GLY A 230 12.07 5.78 8.24
CA GLY A 230 12.22 5.19 6.92
C GLY A 230 13.30 4.11 6.88
N MET A 231 13.20 3.21 5.90
CA MET A 231 14.22 2.21 5.61
C MET A 231 15.38 2.84 4.82
N GLY A 232 16.63 2.54 5.17
CA GLY A 232 17.79 2.90 4.33
C GLY A 232 17.81 2.13 3.01
N SER A 233 18.51 2.64 1.99
CA SER A 233 18.59 1.98 0.68
C SER A 233 19.69 0.90 0.61
N GLY A 234 19.64 0.06 -0.42
CA GLY A 234 20.62 -1.01 -0.67
C GLY A 234 21.40 -0.81 -1.97
N ASN A 235 22.43 -1.64 -2.18
CA ASN A 235 23.22 -1.60 -3.42
C ASN A 235 22.79 -2.75 -4.34
N TYR A 236 22.22 -2.40 -5.50
CA TYR A 236 21.90 -3.32 -6.57
C TYR A 236 22.96 -3.25 -7.68
N ARG A 237 23.71 -4.34 -7.85
CA ARG A 237 24.69 -4.63 -8.92
C ARG A 237 26.08 -4.00 -8.76
N MET A 238 26.97 -4.77 -8.13
CA MET A 238 28.29 -4.96 -8.76
C MET A 238 28.15 -6.09 -9.79
N ASN A 239 28.18 -5.75 -11.07
CA ASN A 239 28.43 -6.73 -12.14
C ASN A 239 29.91 -7.17 -12.06
N ILE A 240 30.30 -7.81 -10.95
CA ILE A 240 31.59 -8.47 -10.84
C ILE A 240 31.39 -9.83 -11.49
N SER A 241 31.98 -9.98 -12.67
CA SER A 241 32.17 -11.28 -13.29
C SER A 241 32.78 -12.26 -12.28
N GLN A 242 32.05 -13.33 -12.00
CA GLN A 242 32.50 -14.56 -11.34
C GLN A 242 32.71 -14.53 -9.80
N ALA A 243 31.92 -15.39 -9.13
CA ALA A 243 32.23 -16.15 -7.91
C ALA A 243 32.10 -15.53 -6.49
N ASN A 244 31.89 -14.23 -6.25
CA ASN A 244 31.84 -13.70 -4.86
C ASN A 244 30.58 -12.86 -4.53
N ASN A 245 29.38 -13.40 -4.74
CA ASN A 245 28.10 -12.74 -4.43
C ASN A 245 27.65 -12.90 -2.95
N ASN A 246 28.60 -12.98 -2.01
CA ASN A 246 28.32 -13.19 -0.58
C ASN A 246 27.99 -11.89 0.20
N GLN A 247 27.66 -10.79 -0.49
CA GLN A 247 27.39 -9.47 0.15
C GLN A 247 25.92 -9.02 0.10
N ALA A 248 24.99 -9.95 -0.15
CA ALA A 248 23.57 -9.72 0.03
C ALA A 248 23.26 -9.58 1.55
N GLY A 249 22.98 -8.35 1.98
CA GLY A 249 22.55 -8.02 3.34
C GLY A 249 21.34 -7.09 3.26
N ASN A 250 20.58 -6.93 4.34
CA ASN A 250 19.42 -6.04 4.36
C ASN A 250 19.76 -4.70 5.02
N ALA A 251 19.15 -3.60 4.53
CA ALA A 251 18.97 -2.42 5.36
C ALA A 251 18.21 -2.82 6.64
N GLY A 252 18.57 -2.23 7.79
CA GLY A 252 17.93 -2.55 9.08
C GLY A 252 16.41 -2.31 9.06
N THR A 253 15.66 -2.89 10.00
CA THR A 253 14.21 -2.63 10.11
C THR A 253 13.95 -1.20 10.60
N THR A 254 12.84 -0.59 10.17
CA THR A 254 12.31 0.62 10.82
C THR A 254 11.90 0.31 12.25
N TYR A 255 12.02 1.28 13.17
CA TYR A 255 11.70 1.09 14.59
C TYR A 255 11.11 2.36 15.22
N GLY A 256 10.58 2.23 16.43
CA GLY A 256 9.96 3.33 17.17
C GLY A 256 8.49 3.61 16.79
N ASP A 257 7.77 4.25 17.71
CA ASP A 257 6.39 4.70 17.50
C ASP A 257 6.40 6.10 16.86
N TYR A 258 5.63 6.30 15.79
CA TYR A 258 5.47 7.62 15.14
C TYR A 258 4.64 8.59 15.98
N ARG A 259 3.77 8.11 16.88
CA ARG A 259 2.93 8.92 17.78
C ARG A 259 3.71 9.38 19.02
N ASP A 260 4.74 8.61 19.37
CA ASP A 260 5.64 8.91 20.49
C ASP A 260 7.12 8.69 20.14
N PRO A 261 7.71 9.48 19.23
CA PRO A 261 9.13 9.36 18.89
C PRO A 261 9.98 9.58 20.14
N LYS A 262 10.88 8.63 20.42
CA LYS A 262 11.75 8.65 21.62
C LYS A 262 13.11 7.99 21.42
N PHE A 263 13.38 7.45 20.23
CA PHE A 263 14.59 6.70 19.94
C PHE A 263 15.48 7.46 18.95
N PRO A 264 16.80 7.47 19.15
CA PRO A 264 17.70 8.07 18.17
C PRO A 264 17.78 7.22 16.90
N GLY A 265 18.22 7.85 15.81
CA GLY A 265 18.60 7.18 14.58
C GLY A 265 19.86 6.34 14.74
N ALA A 266 20.07 5.43 13.80
CA ALA A 266 21.19 4.50 13.73
C ALA A 266 22.22 4.91 12.65
N THR A 267 23.42 4.33 12.70
CA THR A 267 24.43 4.39 11.64
C THR A 267 24.93 2.99 11.28
N ASN A 268 25.56 2.87 10.11
CA ASN A 268 26.24 1.65 9.67
C ASN A 268 27.64 1.91 9.08
N ASP A 269 28.13 3.15 9.14
CA ASP A 269 29.42 3.53 8.57
C ASP A 269 30.58 3.11 9.49
N THR A 270 31.62 2.53 8.88
CA THR A 270 32.80 1.98 9.54
C THR A 270 33.97 2.97 9.63
N TYR A 271 33.95 4.06 8.85
CA TYR A 271 35.18 4.83 8.55
C TYR A 271 35.25 6.25 9.12
N SER A 272 34.21 6.81 9.74
CA SER A 272 34.24 8.26 10.04
C SER A 272 33.67 8.72 11.38
N GLY A 273 33.37 7.83 12.34
CA GLY A 273 32.79 8.25 13.63
C GLY A 273 31.44 8.95 13.45
N THR A 274 30.67 8.56 12.43
CA THR A 274 29.33 9.06 12.14
C THR A 274 28.30 8.35 12.99
N HIS A 275 27.21 9.05 13.30
CA HIS A 275 26.15 8.60 14.19
C HIS A 275 24.81 8.91 13.53
N GLY A 276 23.76 8.18 13.90
CA GLY A 276 22.41 8.56 13.53
C GLY A 276 21.97 9.87 14.17
N GLY A 277 20.77 10.33 13.82
CA GLY A 277 20.19 11.53 14.42
C GLY A 277 19.85 11.35 15.90
N GLY A 278 19.94 12.41 16.70
CA GLY A 278 19.66 12.36 18.14
C GLY A 278 18.17 12.37 18.48
N VAL A 279 17.86 12.67 19.75
CA VAL A 279 16.49 12.73 20.27
C VAL A 279 16.21 14.09 20.91
N VAL A 280 15.18 14.75 20.40
CA VAL A 280 14.61 15.97 20.99
C VAL A 280 13.20 15.64 21.46
N ARG A 281 12.95 15.72 22.76
CA ARG A 281 11.66 15.48 23.37
C ARG A 281 11.37 16.57 24.40
N ILE A 282 10.36 17.37 24.09
CA ILE A 282 9.97 18.53 24.88
C ILE A 282 8.52 18.35 25.27
N THR A 283 8.27 18.31 26.58
CA THR A 283 6.92 18.29 27.12
C THR A 283 6.68 19.60 27.87
N SER A 284 5.79 20.44 27.36
CA SER A 284 5.47 21.76 27.91
C SER A 284 4.02 21.79 28.34
N THR A 285 3.75 22.21 29.57
CA THR A 285 2.36 22.40 30.06
C THR A 285 1.72 23.66 29.46
N GLY A 286 2.53 24.65 29.12
CA GLY A 286 2.20 25.87 28.38
C GLY A 286 2.67 25.82 26.92
N PRO A 287 2.74 26.97 26.22
CA PRO A 287 3.03 27.02 24.80
C PRO A 287 4.49 26.65 24.47
N CYS A 288 4.67 26.04 23.31
CA CYS A 288 5.94 25.93 22.61
C CYS A 288 5.99 26.99 21.51
N VAL A 289 6.80 28.03 21.70
CA VAL A 289 6.95 29.15 20.78
C VAL A 289 8.21 28.93 19.93
N LEU A 290 8.01 28.86 18.62
CA LEU A 290 9.05 28.86 17.60
C LEU A 290 9.09 30.27 16.97
N GLY A 291 10.21 30.97 17.08
CA GLY A 291 10.38 32.35 16.60
C GLY A 291 11.64 32.53 15.78
N GLY A 292 11.66 33.60 14.97
CA GLY A 292 12.82 33.97 14.15
C GLY A 292 13.28 32.86 13.22
N SER A 293 14.59 32.70 13.06
CA SER A 293 15.22 31.69 12.19
C SER A 293 15.64 30.42 12.95
N ALA A 294 15.06 30.17 14.13
CA ALA A 294 15.54 29.11 15.01
C ALA A 294 15.25 27.71 14.46
N THR A 295 16.16 26.75 14.69
CA THR A 295 16.06 25.40 14.13
C THR A 295 16.03 24.32 15.19
N VAL A 296 15.31 23.23 14.92
CA VAL A 296 15.37 21.98 15.68
C VAL A 296 15.79 20.87 14.73
N ALA A 297 17.00 20.36 14.90
CA ALA A 297 17.59 19.39 14.00
C ALA A 297 17.97 18.11 14.76
N ALA A 298 17.42 16.99 14.30
CA ALA A 298 17.78 15.64 14.69
C ALA A 298 18.15 14.81 13.44
N SER A 299 18.70 15.43 12.40
CA SER A 299 19.10 14.75 11.17
C SER A 299 20.36 13.90 11.36
N ALA A 300 20.74 13.15 10.33
CA ALA A 300 22.00 12.45 10.28
C ALA A 300 22.78 12.79 9.02
N SER A 301 24.09 12.56 9.07
CA SER A 301 25.00 12.71 7.93
C SER A 301 25.33 11.34 7.34
N PHE A 302 25.62 11.31 6.03
CA PHE A 302 26.00 10.10 5.31
C PHE A 302 24.94 8.98 5.41
N ASN A 303 25.30 7.71 5.31
CA ASN A 303 24.37 6.57 5.28
C ASN A 303 23.53 6.38 6.56
N ALA A 304 23.62 7.27 7.55
CA ALA A 304 22.96 7.18 8.84
C ALA A 304 21.50 7.67 8.79
N ALA A 305 20.66 7.10 9.65
CA ALA A 305 19.24 7.39 9.73
C ALA A 305 18.94 8.62 10.60
N GLY A 306 17.89 9.36 10.22
CA GLY A 306 17.38 10.50 10.99
C GLY A 306 16.86 10.11 12.38
N GLY A 307 16.84 11.07 13.29
CA GLY A 307 16.52 10.91 14.71
C GLY A 307 15.04 11.05 15.06
N SER A 308 14.76 11.41 16.32
CA SER A 308 13.40 11.66 16.82
C SER A 308 13.23 13.12 17.27
N ILE A 309 12.13 13.76 16.86
CA ILE A 309 11.65 15.04 17.40
C ILE A 309 10.22 14.83 17.93
N ASN A 310 9.96 15.24 19.15
CA ASN A 310 8.66 15.11 19.81
C ASN A 310 8.38 16.35 20.64
N LEU A 311 7.45 17.18 20.16
CA LEU A 311 6.98 18.38 20.85
C LEU A 311 5.56 18.11 21.35
N ARG A 312 5.38 18.04 22.66
CA ARG A 312 4.07 17.94 23.33
C ARG A 312 3.82 19.19 24.15
N CYS A 313 2.91 20.04 23.72
CA CYS A 313 2.79 21.39 24.25
C CYS A 313 1.33 21.77 24.50
N GLY A 314 1.09 22.74 25.40
CA GLY A 314 -0.23 23.35 25.57
C GLY A 314 -0.76 24.01 24.29
N ALA A 315 0.16 24.61 23.53
CA ALA A 315 -0.05 25.19 22.20
C ALA A 315 1.28 25.12 21.43
N ILE A 316 1.24 25.14 20.09
CA ILE A 316 2.44 25.27 19.25
C ILE A 316 2.30 26.55 18.42
N VAL A 317 3.08 27.56 18.78
CA VAL A 317 3.02 28.90 18.18
C VAL A 317 4.23 29.11 17.29
N SER A 318 4.03 29.32 15.99
CA SER A 318 5.12 29.54 15.02
C SER A 318 4.89 30.74 14.11
N THR A 319 4.15 31.74 14.59
CA THR A 319 3.87 32.97 13.84
C THR A 319 5.15 33.75 13.59
N GLY A 320 5.46 34.03 12.32
CA GLY A 320 6.69 34.73 11.93
C GLY A 320 7.96 33.87 11.97
N TRP A 321 7.84 32.56 12.26
CA TRP A 321 8.96 31.63 12.23
C TRP A 321 9.40 31.29 10.81
N THR A 322 10.71 31.39 10.55
CA THR A 322 11.33 31.11 9.26
C THR A 322 12.33 29.95 9.29
N GLY A 323 12.52 29.32 10.45
CA GLY A 323 13.40 28.16 10.61
C GLY A 323 12.79 26.84 10.16
N THR A 324 13.38 25.73 10.64
CA THR A 324 13.02 24.35 10.27
C THR A 324 13.04 23.37 11.46
N LEU A 325 12.21 22.33 11.35
CA LEU A 325 12.19 21.13 12.21
C LEU A 325 12.56 19.93 11.32
N ILE A 326 13.76 19.38 11.48
CA ILE A 326 14.31 18.40 10.53
C ILE A 326 14.81 17.14 11.22
N ALA A 327 14.45 15.98 10.68
CA ALA A 327 14.91 14.67 11.14
C ALA A 327 15.29 13.80 9.93
N ASP A 328 16.09 14.33 9.03
CA ASP A 328 16.41 13.68 7.75
C ASP A 328 17.44 12.57 7.89
N GLY A 329 17.30 11.55 7.05
CA GLY A 329 18.35 10.57 6.80
C GLY A 329 19.47 11.20 5.99
N GLY A 330 20.71 10.79 6.22
CA GLY A 330 21.83 11.35 5.50
C GLY A 330 21.99 10.74 4.10
N GLN A 331 22.64 11.50 3.22
CA GLN A 331 22.90 11.12 1.83
C GLN A 331 23.81 9.88 1.73
N GLY A 332 23.60 9.04 0.71
CA GLY A 332 24.51 7.93 0.41
C GLY A 332 25.95 8.43 0.18
N ALA A 333 26.92 7.80 0.85
CA ALA A 333 28.34 8.08 0.75
C ALA A 333 29.03 7.15 -0.26
N GLY A 334 30.25 7.48 -0.69
CA GLY A 334 31.08 6.62 -1.57
C GLY A 334 31.51 7.28 -2.87
N ASN A 335 32.48 6.66 -3.55
CA ASN A 335 32.92 7.06 -4.88
C ASN A 335 32.21 6.21 -5.96
N SER A 336 32.46 6.52 -7.23
CA SER A 336 31.86 5.81 -8.37
C SER A 336 32.14 4.31 -8.41
N SER A 337 33.08 3.76 -7.62
CA SER A 337 33.43 2.33 -7.62
C SER A 337 32.86 1.54 -6.43
N ILE A 338 32.47 2.19 -5.33
CA ILE A 338 31.80 1.55 -4.18
C ILE A 338 30.76 2.51 -3.59
N PRO A 339 29.58 2.66 -4.23
CA PRO A 339 28.53 3.51 -3.70
C PRO A 339 27.82 2.83 -2.52
N LEU A 340 27.51 3.60 -1.48
CA LEU A 340 26.84 3.16 -0.26
C LEU A 340 25.39 3.67 -0.23
N GLY A 341 24.50 2.90 0.40
CA GLY A 341 23.09 3.24 0.55
C GLY A 341 22.86 4.48 1.42
N ALA A 342 21.83 5.25 1.08
CA ALA A 342 21.39 6.43 1.81
C ALA A 342 20.55 6.06 3.05
N GLY A 343 20.67 6.86 4.11
CA GLY A 343 19.95 6.62 5.37
C GLY A 343 18.47 6.94 5.29
N GLY A 344 17.64 6.21 6.03
CA GLY A 344 16.21 6.47 6.14
C GLY A 344 15.89 7.70 7.00
N GLY A 345 14.76 8.35 6.71
CA GLY A 345 14.26 9.48 7.49
C GLY A 345 13.88 9.10 8.93
N GLY A 346 13.86 10.11 9.81
CA GLY A 346 13.53 9.99 11.23
C GLY A 346 12.04 10.02 11.55
N ARG A 347 11.68 10.40 12.78
CA ARG A 347 10.29 10.53 13.21
C ARG A 347 10.06 11.87 13.90
N ILE A 348 9.01 12.58 13.51
CA ILE A 348 8.60 13.86 14.09
C ILE A 348 7.16 13.73 14.61
N ALA A 349 6.91 14.17 15.85
CA ALA A 349 5.56 14.29 16.39
C ALA A 349 5.34 15.71 16.95
N LEU A 350 4.27 16.36 16.50
CA LEU A 350 3.81 17.67 16.97
C LEU A 350 2.43 17.49 17.61
N VAL A 351 2.36 17.61 18.93
CA VAL A 351 1.16 17.36 19.72
C VAL A 351 0.82 18.62 20.51
N SER A 352 -0.31 19.25 20.18
CA SER A 352 -0.97 20.25 21.02
C SER A 352 -1.99 19.58 21.93
N THR A 353 -2.05 19.96 23.21
CA THR A 353 -3.15 19.57 24.10
C THR A 353 -4.36 20.50 23.97
N GLY A 354 -4.20 21.65 23.33
CA GLY A 354 -5.28 22.56 22.93
C GLY A 354 -5.93 22.16 21.59
N ASP A 355 -6.91 22.95 21.15
CA ASP A 355 -7.65 22.72 19.90
C ASP A 355 -6.85 23.12 18.63
N ALA A 356 -7.48 23.08 17.45
CA ALA A 356 -6.82 23.43 16.19
C ALA A 356 -6.26 24.86 16.19
N ALA A 357 -6.92 25.82 16.87
CA ALA A 357 -6.50 27.22 16.93
C ALA A 357 -5.22 27.42 17.76
N THR A 358 -4.87 26.45 18.60
CA THR A 358 -3.62 26.46 19.37
C THR A 358 -2.39 26.05 18.56
N MET A 359 -2.56 25.63 17.31
CA MET A 359 -1.49 25.43 16.34
C MET A 359 -1.49 26.60 15.35
N THR A 360 -0.47 27.47 15.40
CA THR A 360 -0.46 28.73 14.62
C THR A 360 0.84 28.93 13.84
N GLY A 361 0.79 29.80 12.82
CA GLY A 361 1.93 30.14 11.97
C GLY A 361 2.23 29.07 10.92
N ALA A 362 3.49 28.69 10.76
CA ALA A 362 3.92 27.72 9.75
C ALA A 362 3.55 26.25 10.08
N VAL A 363 3.18 25.96 11.33
CA VAL A 363 2.60 24.67 11.77
C VAL A 363 1.10 24.76 12.05
N SER A 364 0.42 25.75 11.44
CA SER A 364 -1.03 25.94 11.60
C SER A 364 -1.85 24.74 11.13
N TYR A 365 -3.04 24.58 11.70
CA TYR A 365 -3.99 23.53 11.34
C TYR A 365 -5.24 24.12 10.65
N PRO A 366 -5.70 23.57 9.51
CA PRO A 366 -5.10 22.48 8.73
C PRO A 366 -3.74 22.86 8.12
N PRO A 367 -2.79 21.91 7.99
CA PRO A 367 -1.44 22.20 7.52
C PRO A 367 -1.43 22.60 6.04
N VAL A 368 -0.77 23.73 5.74
CA VAL A 368 -0.50 24.17 4.36
C VAL A 368 1.02 24.23 4.15
N ASN A 369 1.52 23.43 3.21
CA ASN A 369 2.94 23.36 2.86
C ASN A 369 3.89 23.07 4.06
N LEU A 370 3.39 22.31 5.04
CA LEU A 370 4.13 21.96 6.26
C LEU A 370 5.50 21.32 5.94
N THR A 371 5.55 20.45 4.92
CA THR A 371 6.75 19.70 4.52
C THR A 371 7.90 20.58 4.03
N ALA A 372 7.66 21.85 3.70
CA ALA A 372 8.73 22.80 3.38
C ALA A 372 9.59 23.17 4.61
N ARG A 373 9.04 23.06 5.83
CA ARG A 373 9.73 23.44 7.08
C ARG A 373 9.86 22.30 8.08
N VAL A 374 8.91 21.38 8.08
CA VAL A 374 8.90 20.21 8.96
C VAL A 374 9.04 18.97 8.09
N HIS A 375 10.18 18.30 8.14
CA HIS A 375 10.40 17.12 7.31
C HIS A 375 11.32 16.08 7.94
N ALA A 376 11.06 14.84 7.56
CA ALA A 376 11.88 13.69 7.88
C ALA A 376 12.13 12.93 6.57
N PHE A 377 12.80 13.56 5.62
CA PHE A 377 13.09 12.96 4.33
C PHE A 377 14.10 11.82 4.46
N GLY A 378 14.00 10.85 3.55
CA GLY A 378 15.07 9.89 3.37
C GLY A 378 16.25 10.54 2.64
N GLY A 379 17.45 10.05 2.89
CA GLY A 379 18.66 10.58 2.30
C GLY A 379 18.69 10.42 0.79
N ALA A 380 19.25 11.41 0.09
CA ALA A 380 19.46 11.35 -1.35
C ALA A 380 20.48 10.24 -1.72
N PRO A 381 20.41 9.67 -2.94
CA PRO A 381 21.40 8.72 -3.39
C PRO A 381 22.79 9.37 -3.55
N ALA A 382 23.84 8.55 -3.52
CA ALA A 382 25.19 8.99 -3.84
C ALA A 382 25.28 9.45 -5.31
N ASN A 383 26.05 10.49 -5.61
CA ASN A 383 26.31 10.93 -6.98
C ASN A 383 27.24 9.92 -7.69
N SER A 384 26.66 8.87 -8.26
CA SER A 384 27.39 7.74 -8.84
C SER A 384 26.72 7.28 -10.13
N SER A 385 27.52 6.81 -11.10
CA SER A 385 27.02 6.20 -12.35
C SER A 385 26.31 4.85 -12.12
N TYR A 386 26.42 4.27 -10.92
CA TYR A 386 25.72 3.07 -10.48
C TYR A 386 24.44 3.47 -9.73
N VAL A 387 23.34 2.75 -10.02
CA VAL A 387 22.02 3.00 -9.43
C VAL A 387 22.03 2.54 -7.97
N VAL A 388 22.02 3.47 -7.02
CA VAL A 388 21.76 3.21 -5.60
C VAL A 388 20.47 3.93 -5.23
N GLY A 389 19.58 3.27 -4.48
CA GLY A 389 18.30 3.85 -4.09
C GLY A 389 18.44 5.04 -3.14
N ALA A 390 17.39 5.86 -3.06
CA ALA A 390 17.26 6.86 -2.02
C ALA A 390 16.75 6.23 -0.72
N GLY A 391 17.05 6.86 0.41
CA GLY A 391 16.49 6.47 1.70
C GLY A 391 14.98 6.68 1.73
N GLY A 392 14.29 5.90 2.56
CA GLY A 392 12.86 6.01 2.74
C GLY A 392 12.47 7.19 3.59
N ALA A 393 11.28 7.74 3.35
CA ALA A 393 10.74 8.80 4.18
C ALA A 393 10.57 8.34 5.63
N GLY A 394 10.78 9.26 6.54
CA GLY A 394 10.34 9.19 7.92
C GLY A 394 8.84 9.47 8.06
N THR A 395 8.40 9.75 9.29
CA THR A 395 7.00 10.04 9.61
C THR A 395 6.86 11.39 10.31
N ILE A 396 5.80 12.13 9.99
CA ILE A 396 5.35 13.33 10.72
C ILE A 396 3.95 13.05 11.28
N PHE A 397 3.81 13.06 12.60
CA PHE A 397 2.53 12.89 13.29
C PHE A 397 2.04 14.24 13.84
N LEU A 398 0.79 14.60 13.56
CA LEU A 398 0.15 15.82 14.04
C LEU A 398 -1.04 15.48 14.92
N LYS A 399 -1.17 16.13 16.08
CA LYS A 399 -2.32 15.94 16.97
C LYS A 399 -2.68 17.24 17.68
N HIS A 400 -3.96 17.56 17.70
CA HIS A 400 -4.56 18.54 18.62
C HIS A 400 -5.80 17.91 19.28
N SER A 401 -6.41 18.57 20.26
CA SER A 401 -7.54 18.02 21.04
C SER A 401 -8.81 17.75 20.23
N GLY A 402 -8.95 18.40 19.08
CA GLY A 402 -10.07 18.21 18.14
C GLY A 402 -9.92 17.04 17.17
N LEU A 403 -8.71 16.47 17.05
CA LEU A 403 -8.48 15.21 16.35
C LEU A 403 -8.66 14.05 17.32
N THR A 404 -9.24 12.92 16.91
CA THR A 404 -9.43 11.77 17.79
C THR A 404 -8.16 10.93 17.87
N TYR A 405 -7.59 10.61 16.72
CA TYR A 405 -6.45 9.70 16.54
C TYR A 405 -5.17 10.42 16.09
N GLY A 406 -5.30 11.59 15.45
CA GLY A 406 -4.22 12.36 14.85
C GLY A 406 -4.01 12.07 13.37
N ASP A 407 -3.20 12.91 12.75
CA ASP A 407 -2.87 12.86 11.33
C ASP A 407 -1.47 12.29 11.12
N LEU A 408 -1.27 11.53 10.06
CA LEU A 408 0.03 11.02 9.65
C LEU A 408 0.41 11.55 8.27
N ILE A 409 1.57 12.18 8.18
CA ILE A 409 2.15 12.66 6.93
C ILE A 409 3.47 11.91 6.69
N ILE A 410 3.60 11.34 5.49
CA ILE A 410 4.80 10.68 5.00
C ILE A 410 5.18 11.34 3.69
N ALA A 411 6.30 12.05 3.67
CA ALA A 411 6.74 12.80 2.50
C ALA A 411 8.19 12.45 2.18
N ASN A 412 8.51 12.25 0.90
CA ASN A 412 9.89 12.10 0.45
C ASN A 412 10.17 13.06 -0.71
N ASN A 413 11.14 13.96 -0.52
CA ASN A 413 11.61 14.84 -1.59
C ASN A 413 12.89 14.31 -2.26
N SER A 414 13.34 13.11 -1.89
CA SER A 414 14.41 12.43 -2.63
C SER A 414 13.97 12.13 -4.07
N PRO A 415 14.90 12.14 -5.06
CA PRO A 415 14.59 11.87 -6.47
C PRO A 415 13.82 10.56 -6.67
N ALA A 416 13.03 10.48 -7.75
CA ALA A 416 12.20 9.31 -8.04
C ALA A 416 13.05 8.03 -8.11
N HIS A 417 12.62 7.01 -7.35
CA HIS A 417 13.27 5.71 -7.25
C HIS A 417 13.21 4.96 -8.58
N TYR A 418 14.25 4.18 -8.90
CA TYR A 418 14.17 3.20 -10.00
C TYR A 418 13.64 1.84 -9.53
N GLN A 419 13.66 1.51 -8.22
CA GLN A 419 13.19 0.25 -7.60
C GLN A 419 12.89 0.45 -6.08
N ASN A 420 12.19 -0.50 -5.43
CA ASN A 420 11.62 -0.54 -4.04
C ASN A 420 12.56 -0.22 -2.85
N GLU A 421 13.67 0.46 -3.05
CA GLU A 421 14.57 0.91 -1.99
C GLU A 421 14.10 2.27 -1.49
N GLY A 422 13.83 2.40 -0.19
CA GLY A 422 13.37 3.65 0.42
C GLY A 422 11.89 3.67 0.86
N THR A 423 11.49 2.67 1.65
CA THR A 423 10.12 2.51 2.14
C THR A 423 9.98 2.95 3.61
N THR A 424 8.89 3.64 3.95
CA THR A 424 8.43 3.92 5.31
C THR A 424 7.59 2.75 5.80
N ARG A 425 7.91 2.18 6.97
CA ARG A 425 7.18 1.03 7.51
C ARG A 425 6.53 1.36 8.85
N LEU A 426 5.23 1.09 8.98
CA LEU A 426 4.52 1.23 10.24
C LEU A 426 4.76 0.01 11.14
N PRO A 427 4.94 0.20 12.45
CA PRO A 427 4.96 -0.91 13.40
C PRO A 427 3.64 -1.68 13.35
N ALA A 428 3.68 -2.96 12.99
CA ALA A 428 2.49 -3.79 12.91
C ALA A 428 2.66 -5.14 13.63
N LEU A 429 1.55 -5.66 14.15
CA LEU A 429 1.43 -6.97 14.78
C LEU A 429 0.51 -7.85 13.95
N ALA A 430 0.92 -9.08 13.65
CA ALA A 430 0.02 -10.11 13.12
C ALA A 430 0.42 -11.51 13.60
N GLY A 431 -0.57 -12.35 13.84
CA GLY A 431 -0.32 -13.67 14.42
C GLY A 431 -1.58 -14.52 14.57
N THR A 432 -1.46 -15.56 15.38
CA THR A 432 -2.59 -16.41 15.78
C THR A 432 -2.81 -16.34 17.28
N VAL A 433 -4.06 -16.40 17.70
CA VAL A 433 -4.44 -16.57 19.09
C VAL A 433 -4.17 -18.02 19.49
N THR A 434 -3.46 -18.24 20.60
CA THR A 434 -2.97 -19.58 20.99
C THR A 434 -3.89 -20.33 21.94
N ALA A 435 -4.86 -19.65 22.57
CA ALA A 435 -5.86 -20.25 23.44
C ALA A 435 -7.19 -19.50 23.32
N ASN A 436 -8.31 -20.16 23.63
CA ASN A 436 -9.61 -19.51 23.61
C ASN A 436 -9.65 -18.31 24.56
N VAL A 437 -10.16 -17.18 24.09
CA VAL A 437 -10.35 -15.95 24.87
C VAL A 437 -11.84 -15.71 25.04
N THR A 438 -12.30 -15.57 26.28
CA THR A 438 -13.70 -15.26 26.58
C THR A 438 -13.97 -13.76 26.44
N ALA A 439 -15.22 -13.39 26.11
CA ALA A 439 -15.65 -12.00 26.17
C ALA A 439 -15.37 -11.39 27.55
N GLY A 440 -14.96 -10.12 27.59
CA GLY A 440 -14.56 -9.40 28.79
C GLY A 440 -13.12 -9.62 29.24
N ALA A 441 -12.37 -10.58 28.67
CA ALA A 441 -10.97 -10.78 29.00
C ALA A 441 -10.11 -9.58 28.57
N THR A 442 -9.07 -9.26 29.33
CA THR A 442 -8.10 -8.19 29.02
C THR A 442 -6.74 -8.73 28.59
N SER A 443 -6.61 -10.05 28.47
CA SER A 443 -5.37 -10.73 28.09
C SER A 443 -5.63 -11.69 26.95
N ILE A 444 -4.89 -11.52 25.85
CA ILE A 444 -4.97 -12.34 24.64
C ILE A 444 -3.66 -13.11 24.51
N PRO A 445 -3.67 -14.45 24.66
CA PRO A 445 -2.50 -15.28 24.43
C PRO A 445 -2.28 -15.40 22.92
N VAL A 446 -1.07 -15.07 22.46
CA VAL A 446 -0.77 -14.93 21.04
C VAL A 446 0.53 -15.63 20.65
N SER A 447 0.58 -16.12 19.42
CA SER A 447 1.79 -16.44 18.70
C SER A 447 1.98 -15.40 17.60
N VAL A 448 2.94 -14.51 17.79
CA VAL A 448 3.29 -13.47 16.82
C VAL A 448 4.17 -14.08 15.75
N ALA A 449 3.70 -14.07 14.50
CA ALA A 449 4.47 -14.59 13.37
C ALA A 449 5.22 -13.48 12.60
N SER A 450 4.88 -12.20 12.81
CA SER A 450 5.44 -11.10 12.03
C SER A 450 6.20 -10.07 12.88
N THR A 451 7.49 -9.94 12.60
CA THR A 451 8.17 -8.64 12.38
C THR A 451 9.20 -8.74 11.26
N MET A 452 9.13 -9.79 10.44
CA MET A 452 10.03 -9.95 9.32
C MET A 452 9.31 -9.74 8.01
N PHE A 453 9.51 -8.56 7.46
CA PHE A 453 9.25 -8.30 6.07
C PHE A 453 10.38 -8.92 5.27
N ASN A 454 10.13 -10.08 4.65
CA ASN A 454 11.00 -10.56 3.60
C ASN A 454 10.95 -9.52 2.48
N ALA A 455 12.04 -8.80 2.25
CA ALA A 455 12.22 -7.99 1.06
C ALA A 455 12.21 -8.95 -0.14
N THR A 456 11.00 -9.33 -0.57
CA THR A 456 10.85 -10.09 -1.79
C THR A 456 11.24 -9.12 -2.89
N TYR A 457 12.35 -9.41 -3.53
CA TYR A 457 12.86 -8.63 -4.65
C TYR A 457 11.77 -8.58 -5.75
N TYR A 458 11.28 -7.38 -6.11
CA TYR A 458 10.18 -7.22 -7.07
C TYR A 458 10.70 -6.64 -8.38
N GLU A 459 10.50 -7.38 -9.47
CA GLU A 459 10.99 -7.05 -10.80
C GLU A 459 10.11 -5.96 -11.46
N ASN A 460 10.78 -5.04 -12.16
CA ASN A 460 10.14 -4.04 -13.00
C ASN A 460 9.51 -4.73 -14.23
N ALA A 461 8.31 -4.33 -14.63
CA ALA A 461 7.61 -4.86 -15.80
C ALA A 461 8.35 -4.47 -17.09
N GLY A 462 9.40 -5.20 -17.48
CA GLY A 462 10.08 -5.00 -18.76
C GLY A 462 11.53 -5.45 -18.91
N ALA A 463 12.22 -5.99 -17.90
CA ALA A 463 13.63 -6.41 -18.04
C ALA A 463 13.87 -7.87 -17.61
N PRO A 464 14.71 -8.65 -18.33
CA PRO A 464 15.03 -10.03 -17.98
C PRO A 464 15.94 -10.10 -16.75
N LEU A 465 15.66 -11.02 -15.83
CA LEU A 465 16.44 -11.24 -14.61
C LEU A 465 16.99 -12.66 -14.55
N ASN A 466 18.30 -12.75 -14.35
CA ASN A 466 19.07 -13.97 -14.13
C ASN A 466 19.69 -13.87 -12.72
N PHE A 467 19.36 -14.84 -11.87
CA PHE A 467 19.95 -15.15 -10.55
C PHE A 467 19.86 -14.09 -9.45
N ASN A 468 19.01 -14.33 -8.44
CA ASN A 468 19.26 -13.86 -7.07
C ASN A 468 18.68 -14.84 -6.03
N PRO A 469 19.40 -15.17 -4.94
CA PRO A 469 18.92 -16.04 -3.88
C PRO A 469 17.81 -15.37 -3.05
N ALA A 470 16.90 -16.17 -2.49
CA ALA A 470 15.89 -15.70 -1.56
C ALA A 470 16.55 -15.07 -0.32
N LEU A 471 16.14 -13.86 0.03
CA LEU A 471 16.55 -13.17 1.26
C LEU A 471 15.99 -13.90 2.48
N THR A 472 16.79 -14.77 3.09
CA THR A 472 16.47 -15.45 4.35
C THR A 472 16.74 -14.51 5.53
N GLN A 473 15.71 -13.79 5.98
CA GLN A 473 15.73 -13.09 7.27
C GLN A 473 15.33 -14.09 8.40
N VAL A 474 15.76 -13.85 9.64
CA VAL A 474 15.65 -14.79 10.81
C VAL A 474 14.24 -14.87 11.45
N THR A 475 13.53 -15.96 11.17
CA THR A 475 12.06 -16.15 11.27
C THR A 475 11.36 -16.28 12.64
N THR A 476 11.87 -15.72 13.74
CA THR A 476 11.20 -15.98 15.05
C THR A 476 11.10 -14.77 16.00
N PRO A 477 10.05 -13.93 15.88
CA PRO A 477 9.72 -12.88 16.86
C PRO A 477 9.12 -13.42 18.17
N SER A 478 8.61 -14.66 18.18
CA SER A 478 7.72 -15.17 19.23
C SER A 478 8.37 -15.47 20.59
N SER A 479 9.67 -15.21 20.79
CA SER A 479 10.39 -15.52 22.04
C SER A 479 11.21 -14.37 22.61
N SER A 480 11.18 -13.16 22.04
CA SER A 480 12.15 -12.11 22.39
C SER A 480 11.51 -10.89 23.07
N ALA A 481 12.01 -10.55 24.26
CA ALA A 481 11.59 -9.39 25.06
C ALA A 481 11.85 -8.03 24.36
N ILE A 482 12.57 -8.03 23.23
CA ILE A 482 12.92 -6.85 22.43
C ILE A 482 11.73 -6.18 21.71
N TYR A 483 10.52 -6.73 21.83
CA TYR A 483 9.30 -6.15 21.26
C TYR A 483 8.34 -5.61 22.33
N ASN A 484 8.67 -5.74 23.62
CA ASN A 484 7.80 -5.31 24.71
C ASN A 484 7.57 -3.78 24.68
N GLY A 485 6.29 -3.38 24.80
CA GLY A 485 5.86 -1.98 24.86
C GLY A 485 5.86 -1.21 23.53
N VAL A 486 6.18 -1.85 22.40
CA VAL A 486 6.19 -1.20 21.07
C VAL A 486 4.78 -0.90 20.57
N PHE A 487 3.81 -1.73 20.93
CA PHE A 487 2.45 -1.69 20.37
C PHE A 487 1.40 -1.15 21.35
N ALA A 488 1.84 -0.69 22.52
CA ALA A 488 0.98 -0.03 23.49
C ALA A 488 0.33 1.22 22.87
N GLY A 489 -0.95 1.44 23.13
CA GLY A 489 -1.76 2.49 22.52
C GLY A 489 -2.18 2.21 21.07
N GLY A 490 -1.84 1.07 20.49
CA GLY A 490 -2.33 0.62 19.18
C GLY A 490 -3.69 -0.06 19.26
N TRP A 491 -4.31 -0.28 18.11
CA TRP A 491 -5.55 -1.07 18.00
C TRP A 491 -5.26 -2.44 17.40
N LEU A 492 -6.08 -3.42 17.74
CA LEU A 492 -5.97 -4.81 17.31
C LEU A 492 -7.34 -5.35 16.95
N ARG A 493 -7.42 -6.07 15.83
CA ARG A 493 -8.52 -6.98 15.53
C ARG A 493 -8.14 -8.37 16.02
N PRO A 494 -8.78 -8.89 17.08
CA PRO A 494 -8.38 -10.16 17.67
C PRO A 494 -8.83 -11.38 16.85
N ASP A 495 -9.82 -11.20 15.96
CA ASP A 495 -10.24 -12.20 14.97
C ASP A 495 -10.56 -11.52 13.62
N ILE A 496 -9.77 -11.82 12.60
CA ILE A 496 -9.96 -11.29 11.23
C ILE A 496 -10.91 -12.14 10.40
N THR A 497 -11.15 -13.40 10.79
CA THR A 497 -11.98 -14.35 10.03
C THR A 497 -13.46 -14.14 10.25
N ALA A 498 -13.82 -13.53 11.38
CA ALA A 498 -15.20 -13.22 11.74
C ALA A 498 -15.81 -12.02 10.98
N ALA A 499 -15.05 -11.27 10.16
CA ALA A 499 -15.50 -9.93 9.74
C ALA A 499 -15.28 -9.60 8.25
N GLY A 500 -16.40 -9.60 7.52
CA GLY A 500 -16.67 -8.69 6.40
C GLY A 500 -17.21 -7.30 6.85
N GLY A 501 -17.21 -7.00 8.16
CA GLY A 501 -17.66 -5.70 8.71
C GLY A 501 -16.63 -4.56 8.57
N ALA A 502 -17.02 -3.33 8.89
CA ALA A 502 -16.14 -2.15 8.91
C ALA A 502 -14.98 -2.32 9.90
N LEU A 503 -13.79 -1.80 9.56
CA LEU A 503 -12.57 -1.91 10.38
C LEU A 503 -12.74 -1.26 11.75
N LEU A 504 -13.53 -0.19 11.85
CA LEU A 504 -13.74 0.59 13.07
C LEU A 504 -15.06 0.24 13.78
N GLU A 505 -15.62 -0.94 13.55
CA GLU A 505 -16.68 -1.44 14.43
C GLU A 505 -16.13 -1.71 15.85
N PRO A 506 -16.67 -1.07 16.90
CA PRO A 506 -16.19 -1.26 18.28
C PRO A 506 -16.30 -2.72 18.78
N SER A 507 -17.17 -3.52 18.16
CA SER A 507 -17.32 -4.95 18.41
C SER A 507 -16.16 -5.80 17.87
N ASN A 508 -15.30 -5.23 17.02
CA ASN A 508 -14.23 -5.95 16.31
C ASN A 508 -12.82 -5.46 16.68
N LEU A 509 -12.71 -4.44 17.53
CA LEU A 509 -11.44 -3.81 17.90
C LEU A 509 -11.18 -3.88 19.40
N VAL A 510 -9.92 -4.05 19.77
CA VAL A 510 -9.43 -3.88 21.13
C VAL A 510 -8.20 -2.98 21.13
N SER A 511 -8.09 -2.10 22.11
CA SER A 511 -6.89 -1.27 22.29
C SER A 511 -5.82 -2.07 23.03
N VAL A 512 -4.59 -2.09 22.54
CA VAL A 512 -3.46 -2.74 23.21
C VAL A 512 -2.93 -1.80 24.30
N THR A 513 -3.02 -2.22 25.56
CA THR A 513 -2.51 -1.43 26.70
C THR A 513 -1.02 -1.71 26.91
N THR A 514 -0.63 -2.98 26.87
CA THR A 514 0.78 -3.42 26.94
C THR A 514 0.94 -4.70 26.15
N ASN A 515 2.17 -4.99 25.72
CA ASN A 515 2.49 -6.25 25.06
C ASN A 515 3.72 -6.89 25.70
N ALA A 516 3.65 -8.20 25.90
CA ALA A 516 4.73 -9.05 26.38
C ALA A 516 4.93 -10.23 25.42
N VAL A 517 6.04 -10.96 25.57
CA VAL A 517 6.28 -12.19 24.80
C VAL A 517 5.14 -13.18 25.04
N GLY A 518 4.45 -13.58 23.97
CA GLY A 518 3.36 -14.55 24.01
C GLY A 518 2.00 -14.03 24.50
N THR A 519 1.87 -12.75 24.87
CA THR A 519 0.62 -12.20 25.42
C THR A 519 0.43 -10.71 25.11
N LEU A 520 -0.76 -10.33 24.66
CA LEU A 520 -1.20 -8.94 24.54
C LEU A 520 -2.15 -8.59 25.68
N THR A 521 -1.87 -7.53 26.43
CA THR A 521 -2.83 -6.94 27.35
C THR A 521 -3.62 -5.89 26.59
N THR A 522 -4.94 -6.00 26.61
CA THR A 522 -5.86 -5.20 25.80
C THR A 522 -7.02 -4.66 26.64
N SER A 523 -7.79 -3.72 26.07
CA SER A 523 -9.14 -3.45 26.55
C SER A 523 -9.97 -4.74 26.54
N ALA A 524 -11.04 -4.77 27.34
CA ALA A 524 -11.93 -5.94 27.39
C ALA A 524 -12.34 -6.40 25.98
N VAL A 525 -12.09 -7.67 25.67
CA VAL A 525 -12.43 -8.24 24.36
C VAL A 525 -13.96 -8.30 24.23
N PRO A 526 -14.55 -7.73 23.17
CA PRO A 526 -16.00 -7.61 23.06
C PRO A 526 -16.74 -8.95 22.83
N ALA A 527 -16.09 -9.93 22.21
CA ALA A 527 -16.66 -11.25 21.92
C ALA A 527 -15.64 -12.37 22.18
N GLY A 528 -16.10 -13.62 22.27
CA GLY A 528 -15.20 -14.77 22.40
C GLY A 528 -14.34 -14.94 21.14
N VAL A 529 -13.04 -15.21 21.31
CA VAL A 529 -12.08 -15.43 20.23
C VAL A 529 -11.53 -16.84 20.33
N ALA A 530 -11.68 -17.62 19.26
CA ALA A 530 -11.25 -19.02 19.24
C ALA A 530 -9.73 -19.15 19.15
N SER A 531 -9.18 -20.22 19.75
CA SER A 531 -7.81 -20.63 19.48
C SER A 531 -7.61 -20.91 17.99
N GLY A 532 -6.49 -20.46 17.45
CA GLY A 532 -6.19 -20.50 16.01
C GLY A 532 -6.72 -19.30 15.22
N ALA A 533 -7.56 -18.43 15.82
CA ALA A 533 -8.00 -17.20 15.16
C ALA A 533 -6.79 -16.33 14.79
N PHE A 534 -6.83 -15.74 13.60
CA PHE A 534 -5.81 -14.80 13.16
C PHE A 534 -6.14 -13.40 13.68
N PHE A 535 -5.14 -12.71 14.24
CA PHE A 535 -5.26 -11.33 14.69
C PHE A 535 -4.33 -10.41 13.89
N ARG A 536 -4.65 -9.10 13.89
CA ARG A 536 -3.76 -8.07 13.33
C ARG A 536 -3.93 -6.70 13.98
N SER A 537 -2.88 -5.88 13.95
CA SER A 537 -2.96 -4.48 14.36
C SER A 537 -3.70 -3.64 13.34
N VAL A 538 -4.29 -2.54 13.82
CA VAL A 538 -4.92 -1.50 13.01
C VAL A 538 -4.30 -0.16 13.38
N ASP A 539 -3.75 0.55 12.39
CA ASP A 539 -3.42 1.96 12.51
C ASP A 539 -4.68 2.77 12.21
N VAL A 540 -5.18 3.51 13.21
CA VAL A 540 -6.35 4.37 13.08
C VAL A 540 -5.88 5.81 13.04
N LEU A 541 -6.28 6.55 12.01
CA LEU A 541 -5.85 7.92 11.73
C LEU A 541 -7.05 8.79 11.40
N ASP A 542 -7.04 10.07 11.80
CA ASP A 542 -8.04 11.03 11.32
C ASP A 542 -7.78 11.36 9.85
N HIS A 543 -6.51 11.57 9.46
CA HIS A 543 -6.09 11.79 8.08
C HIS A 543 -4.74 11.10 7.79
N LEU A 544 -4.50 10.74 6.52
CA LEU A 544 -3.24 10.17 6.04
C LEU A 544 -2.79 10.83 4.73
N ASP A 545 -1.57 11.37 4.72
CA ASP A 545 -0.94 11.93 3.53
C ASP A 545 0.33 11.15 3.17
N VAL A 546 0.39 10.61 1.95
CA VAL A 546 1.62 10.03 1.38
C VAL A 546 2.01 10.86 0.15
N LEU A 547 3.08 11.64 0.30
CA LEU A 547 3.46 12.75 -0.59
C LEU A 547 4.84 12.56 -1.24
N GLY A 548 5.05 13.22 -2.38
CA GLY A 548 6.30 13.15 -3.13
C GLY A 548 6.59 11.71 -3.58
N ASN A 549 7.83 11.26 -3.42
CA ASN A 549 8.26 9.90 -3.76
C ASN A 549 8.18 8.93 -2.56
N ALA A 550 7.36 9.23 -1.54
CA ALA A 550 7.22 8.35 -0.38
C ALA A 550 6.51 7.04 -0.72
N ILE A 551 7.00 5.95 -0.13
CA ILE A 551 6.37 4.63 -0.15
C ILE A 551 6.06 4.26 1.29
N LEU A 552 4.80 3.97 1.60
CA LEU A 552 4.32 3.44 2.88
C LEU A 552 4.08 1.93 2.75
N GLU A 553 4.58 1.15 3.70
CA GLU A 553 4.34 -0.29 3.79
C GLU A 553 3.89 -0.67 5.21
N THR A 554 2.91 -1.56 5.31
CA THR A 554 2.47 -2.09 6.61
C THR A 554 2.05 -3.56 6.52
N ASN A 555 2.15 -4.24 7.67
CA ASN A 555 1.64 -5.59 7.89
C ASN A 555 0.25 -5.58 8.59
N GLY A 556 -0.14 -4.41 9.11
CA GLY A 556 -1.43 -4.17 9.76
C GLY A 556 -2.52 -3.73 8.79
N ASP A 557 -3.72 -3.53 9.32
CA ASP A 557 -4.75 -2.75 8.62
C ASP A 557 -4.53 -1.25 8.86
N ILE A 558 -4.99 -0.42 7.93
CA ILE A 558 -5.06 1.03 8.11
C ILE A 558 -6.52 1.46 8.02
N HIS A 559 -7.00 2.21 9.00
CA HIS A 559 -8.29 2.88 8.96
C HIS A 559 -8.09 4.39 9.00
N VAL A 560 -8.64 5.08 8.01
CA VAL A 560 -8.58 6.55 7.93
C VAL A 560 -10.00 7.11 8.00
N VAL A 561 -10.27 7.93 9.03
CA VAL A 561 -11.61 8.44 9.34
C VAL A 561 -12.07 9.48 8.30
N SER A 562 -11.18 10.37 7.91
CA SER A 562 -11.41 11.48 6.97
C SER A 562 -10.23 11.62 5.99
N GLY A 563 -10.39 12.34 4.87
CA GLY A 563 -9.46 12.35 3.72
C GLY A 563 -8.02 12.82 4.00
N ASN A 564 -7.51 13.78 3.21
CA ASN A 564 -6.15 14.30 3.37
C ASN A 564 -6.08 15.46 4.37
N THR A 565 -4.89 15.77 4.90
CA THR A 565 -4.75 16.84 5.93
C THR A 565 -4.98 18.25 5.38
N THR A 566 -4.75 18.45 4.07
CA THR A 566 -4.85 19.76 3.40
C THR A 566 -6.28 20.22 3.13
N ASN A 567 -7.24 19.29 3.16
CA ASN A 567 -8.68 19.59 3.08
C ASN A 567 -9.40 18.94 4.27
N SER A 568 -9.06 19.34 5.49
CA SER A 568 -9.74 18.81 6.68
C SER A 568 -11.26 19.03 6.55
N GLY A 569 -12.02 17.93 6.51
CA GLY A 569 -13.47 17.91 6.25
C GLY A 569 -13.90 17.55 4.82
N ALA A 570 -12.98 17.42 3.86
CA ALA A 570 -13.30 16.83 2.55
C ALA A 570 -13.29 15.29 2.64
N PRO A 571 -14.29 14.62 2.06
CA PRO A 571 -14.34 13.17 2.02
C PRO A 571 -13.33 12.61 1.00
N THR A 572 -12.18 13.22 0.71
CA THR A 572 -11.30 12.76 -0.39
C THR A 572 -9.84 12.66 0.01
N MET A 573 -9.22 11.50 -0.18
CA MET A 573 -7.77 11.31 -0.02
C MET A 573 -7.08 11.42 -1.38
N THR A 574 -6.07 12.28 -1.49
CA THR A 574 -5.17 12.30 -2.66
C THR A 574 -3.85 11.63 -2.30
N VAL A 575 -3.60 10.45 -2.86
CA VAL A 575 -2.32 9.74 -2.67
C VAL A 575 -1.38 10.09 -3.82
N TYR A 576 -0.28 10.79 -3.51
CA TYR A 576 0.78 11.07 -4.48
C TYR A 576 1.92 10.04 -4.40
N GLY A 577 2.06 9.35 -3.26
CA GLY A 577 2.97 8.23 -3.05
C GLY A 577 2.32 6.85 -3.20
N LEU A 578 2.93 5.81 -2.60
CA LEU A 578 2.52 4.41 -2.76
C LEU A 578 2.24 3.75 -1.41
N VAL A 579 1.13 3.01 -1.26
CA VAL A 579 0.85 2.18 -0.06
C VAL A 579 0.93 0.69 -0.41
N LEU A 580 1.69 -0.09 0.37
CA LEU A 580 1.99 -1.51 0.15
C LEU A 580 1.56 -2.35 1.37
N PHE A 581 1.00 -3.54 1.12
CA PHE A 581 0.71 -4.55 2.14
C PHE A 581 1.66 -5.73 2.00
N ASP A 582 2.29 -6.14 3.10
CA ASP A 582 3.04 -7.41 3.13
C ASP A 582 2.09 -8.60 3.29
N THR A 583 2.27 -9.59 2.42
CA THR A 583 1.37 -10.73 2.22
C THR A 583 2.00 -12.06 2.52
N THR A 584 3.15 -12.05 3.19
CA THR A 584 3.80 -13.29 3.59
C THR A 584 2.82 -14.10 4.46
N SER A 585 2.51 -15.34 4.04
CA SER A 585 1.59 -16.29 4.69
C SER A 585 0.08 -16.16 4.43
N GLY A 586 -0.36 -15.60 3.30
CA GLY A 586 -1.79 -15.64 2.91
C GLY A 586 -2.70 -14.72 3.74
N ARG A 587 -2.11 -13.72 4.40
CA ARG A 587 -2.80 -12.72 5.21
C ARG A 587 -3.02 -11.48 4.33
N THR A 588 -4.28 -11.15 4.07
CA THR A 588 -4.67 -10.08 3.16
C THR A 588 -4.82 -8.75 3.90
N GLY A 589 -3.96 -7.74 3.67
CA GLY A 589 -4.07 -6.38 4.25
C GLY A 589 -5.33 -5.63 3.83
N ARG A 590 -5.87 -4.76 4.69
CA ARG A 590 -7.02 -3.90 4.38
C ARG A 590 -6.71 -2.43 4.66
N ILE A 591 -7.05 -1.56 3.71
CA ILE A 591 -7.25 -0.12 4.00
C ILE A 591 -8.73 0.18 3.91
N GLU A 592 -9.24 0.92 4.89
CA GLU A 592 -10.60 1.45 4.85
C GLU A 592 -10.63 2.95 5.08
N TYR A 593 -11.47 3.62 4.28
CA TYR A 593 -11.78 5.03 4.41
C TYR A 593 -13.27 5.18 4.78
N ALA A 594 -13.56 5.69 5.98
CA ALA A 594 -14.91 5.63 6.60
C ALA A 594 -15.99 6.49 5.91
N ALA A 595 -15.58 7.52 5.15
CA ALA A 595 -16.47 8.43 4.43
C ALA A 595 -15.77 9.05 3.21
N GLY A 596 -14.92 8.27 2.51
CA GLY A 596 -13.87 8.78 1.65
C GLY A 596 -13.91 8.31 0.19
N ALA A 597 -13.76 9.22 -0.78
CA ALA A 597 -13.28 8.95 -2.12
C ALA A 597 -11.74 8.86 -2.14
N VAL A 598 -11.20 7.80 -2.73
CA VAL A 598 -9.77 7.69 -3.00
C VAL A 598 -9.51 8.27 -4.38
N ASN A 599 -8.80 9.39 -4.47
CA ASN A 599 -8.42 10.00 -5.74
C ASN A 599 -6.92 9.84 -5.99
N VAL A 600 -6.55 9.14 -7.06
CA VAL A 600 -5.15 8.96 -7.45
C VAL A 600 -4.86 9.86 -8.64
N VAL A 601 -4.19 10.98 -8.35
CA VAL A 601 -4.00 12.10 -9.29
C VAL A 601 -2.61 12.09 -9.93
N GLN A 602 -1.60 11.48 -9.31
CA GLN A 602 -0.27 11.27 -9.89
C GLN A 602 0.50 10.23 -9.07
N SER A 603 1.06 9.20 -9.72
CA SER A 603 2.34 8.63 -9.28
C SER A 603 3.11 8.17 -10.50
N THR A 604 4.38 8.57 -10.58
CA THR A 604 5.32 8.16 -11.64
C THR A 604 5.84 6.74 -11.41
N GLN A 605 5.20 5.94 -10.55
CA GLN A 605 5.66 4.60 -10.22
C GLN A 605 4.51 3.60 -10.29
N ALA A 606 4.65 2.67 -11.23
CA ALA A 606 3.84 1.46 -11.29
C ALA A 606 3.99 0.74 -9.94
N MET A 607 2.88 0.54 -9.23
CA MET A 607 2.90 -0.32 -8.06
C MET A 607 3.43 -1.70 -8.48
N PRO A 608 4.42 -2.28 -7.77
CA PRO A 608 4.71 -3.70 -7.95
C PRO A 608 3.42 -4.50 -7.68
N PRO A 609 3.17 -5.58 -8.43
CA PRO A 609 2.03 -6.45 -8.21
C PRO A 609 2.14 -7.11 -6.82
N LEU A 610 1.52 -6.51 -5.81
CA LEU A 610 1.38 -7.12 -4.48
C LEU A 610 0.05 -7.85 -4.38
N GLY A 611 0.14 -9.13 -3.99
CA GLY A 611 -1.00 -9.94 -3.60
C GLY A 611 -1.70 -9.39 -2.36
N GLY A 612 -2.84 -9.97 -2.02
CA GLY A 612 -3.60 -9.80 -0.77
C GLY A 612 -4.12 -8.45 -0.25
N GLY A 613 -3.93 -7.26 -0.83
CA GLY A 613 -4.61 -6.03 -0.36
C GLY A 613 -6.12 -5.96 -0.71
N THR A 614 -6.98 -5.46 0.19
CA THR A 614 -8.34 -4.99 -0.15
C THR A 614 -8.44 -3.49 0.10
N LEU A 615 -8.81 -2.73 -0.92
CA LEU A 615 -9.17 -1.31 -0.81
C LEU A 615 -10.67 -1.20 -0.54
N VAL A 616 -11.05 -0.62 0.60
CA VAL A 616 -12.44 -0.32 0.94
C VAL A 616 -12.63 1.19 0.99
N ALA A 617 -13.55 1.73 0.19
CA ALA A 617 -13.81 3.16 0.08
C ALA A 617 -15.27 3.42 -0.28
N ASP A 618 -15.71 4.68 -0.23
CA ASP A 618 -17.00 5.04 -0.81
C ASP A 618 -16.91 5.12 -2.33
N ASN A 619 -15.96 5.93 -2.81
CA ASN A 619 -15.69 6.07 -4.23
C ASN A 619 -14.21 5.84 -4.51
N VAL A 620 -13.88 5.35 -5.70
CA VAL A 620 -12.48 5.22 -6.17
C VAL A 620 -12.37 5.94 -7.50
N THR A 621 -11.53 6.97 -7.59
CA THR A 621 -11.26 7.70 -8.83
C THR A 621 -9.78 7.59 -9.20
N VAL A 622 -9.53 7.17 -10.44
CA VAL A 622 -8.18 7.12 -11.02
C VAL A 622 -8.18 8.01 -12.26
N SER A 623 -7.52 9.17 -12.17
CA SER A 623 -7.44 10.14 -13.27
C SER A 623 -6.06 10.16 -13.95
N ALA A 624 -5.01 9.70 -13.26
CA ALA A 624 -3.67 9.46 -13.81
C ALA A 624 -2.88 8.48 -12.92
N GLY A 625 -1.65 8.12 -13.31
CA GLY A 625 -0.81 7.19 -12.55
C GLY A 625 -1.31 5.74 -12.60
N SER A 626 -1.02 4.95 -11.56
CA SER A 626 -1.54 3.58 -11.45
C SER A 626 -1.98 3.20 -10.04
N VAL A 627 -3.08 2.47 -9.93
CA VAL A 627 -3.56 1.82 -8.70
C VAL A 627 -3.53 0.31 -8.93
N THR A 628 -2.92 -0.45 -8.02
CA THR A 628 -2.82 -1.92 -8.10
C THR A 628 -3.21 -2.53 -6.77
N VAL A 629 -4.44 -3.01 -6.65
CA VAL A 629 -4.94 -3.65 -5.42
C VAL A 629 -5.68 -4.94 -5.77
N PRO A 630 -5.45 -6.06 -5.06
CA PRO A 630 -6.08 -7.35 -5.40
C PRO A 630 -7.60 -7.33 -5.41
N ALA A 631 -8.20 -6.61 -4.47
CA ALA A 631 -9.63 -6.40 -4.40
C ALA A 631 -9.99 -4.94 -4.11
N ILE A 632 -11.09 -4.48 -4.69
CA ILE A 632 -11.74 -3.20 -4.42
C ILE A 632 -13.16 -3.47 -3.96
N ILE A 633 -13.56 -2.85 -2.86
CA ILE A 633 -14.95 -2.80 -2.39
C ILE A 633 -15.30 -1.32 -2.24
N ALA A 634 -16.06 -0.79 -3.18
CA ALA A 634 -16.60 0.57 -3.16
C ALA A 634 -18.08 0.54 -2.78
N SER A 635 -18.52 1.40 -1.85
CA SER A 635 -19.96 1.53 -1.53
C SER A 635 -20.72 2.29 -2.64
N GLY A 636 -20.02 3.18 -3.36
CA GLY A 636 -20.47 3.99 -4.48
C GLY A 636 -19.72 3.66 -5.78
N ASP A 637 -19.10 4.66 -6.40
CA ASP A 637 -18.60 4.57 -7.77
C ASP A 637 -17.11 4.27 -7.86
N VAL A 638 -16.73 3.47 -8.86
CA VAL A 638 -15.35 3.37 -9.34
C VAL A 638 -15.22 4.06 -10.70
N THR A 639 -14.46 5.14 -10.77
CA THR A 639 -14.25 5.95 -11.98
C THR A 639 -12.80 5.87 -12.46
N LEU A 640 -12.58 5.45 -13.70
CA LEU A 640 -11.30 5.44 -14.38
C LEU A 640 -11.29 6.45 -15.54
N SER A 641 -10.77 7.65 -15.29
CA SER A 641 -10.70 8.74 -16.27
C SER A 641 -9.31 8.93 -16.89
N GLY A 642 -8.32 8.14 -16.45
CA GLY A 642 -6.96 8.06 -16.99
C GLY A 642 -6.10 7.08 -16.20
N GLY A 643 -4.82 6.90 -16.55
CA GLY A 643 -3.92 6.01 -15.80
C GLY A 643 -4.19 4.51 -15.97
N THR A 644 -3.80 3.68 -14.99
CA THR A 644 -3.97 2.22 -14.99
C THR A 644 -4.55 1.72 -13.66
N LEU A 645 -5.64 0.95 -13.70
CA LEU A 645 -6.20 0.25 -12.56
C LEU A 645 -5.92 -1.26 -12.69
N VAL A 646 -5.28 -1.88 -11.69
CA VAL A 646 -4.97 -3.31 -11.65
C VAL A 646 -5.68 -3.95 -10.46
N THR A 647 -6.61 -4.86 -10.71
CA THR A 647 -7.32 -5.59 -9.67
C THR A 647 -7.81 -6.96 -10.13
N ASN A 648 -7.95 -7.93 -9.22
CA ASN A 648 -8.57 -9.22 -9.53
C ASN A 648 -10.07 -9.22 -9.20
N SER A 649 -10.53 -8.37 -8.27
CA SER A 649 -11.92 -8.31 -7.85
C SER A 649 -12.36 -6.88 -7.61
N LEU A 650 -13.51 -6.49 -8.15
CA LEU A 650 -14.11 -5.18 -7.94
C LEU A 650 -15.59 -5.35 -7.58
N GLN A 651 -15.99 -4.83 -6.43
CA GLN A 651 -17.38 -4.66 -6.04
C GLN A 651 -17.68 -3.16 -5.91
N ALA A 652 -18.74 -2.69 -6.57
CA ALA A 652 -19.13 -1.28 -6.54
C ALA A 652 -20.63 -1.11 -6.82
N ALA A 653 -21.19 0.09 -6.59
CA ALA A 653 -22.49 0.43 -7.15
C ALA A 653 -22.39 0.59 -8.67
N ARG A 654 -21.48 1.45 -9.14
CA ARG A 654 -21.26 1.75 -10.56
C ARG A 654 -19.79 1.71 -10.93
N TYR A 655 -19.49 1.35 -12.17
CA TYR A 655 -18.18 1.49 -12.77
C TYR A 655 -18.26 2.38 -14.01
N ALA A 656 -17.38 3.38 -14.12
CA ALA A 656 -17.30 4.29 -15.26
C ALA A 656 -15.86 4.46 -15.74
N GLN A 657 -15.61 4.20 -17.02
CA GLN A 657 -14.29 4.37 -17.65
C GLN A 657 -14.39 5.24 -18.90
N SER A 658 -13.72 6.39 -18.87
CA SER A 658 -13.63 7.32 -20.01
C SER A 658 -12.24 7.37 -20.65
N ALA A 659 -11.19 6.89 -19.95
CA ALA A 659 -9.86 6.67 -20.50
C ALA A 659 -9.08 5.65 -19.65
N GLY A 660 -7.77 5.49 -19.88
CA GLY A 660 -6.91 4.60 -19.07
C GLY A 660 -7.08 3.11 -19.35
N THR A 661 -6.47 2.27 -18.51
CA THR A 661 -6.44 0.81 -18.66
C THR A 661 -6.85 0.08 -17.37
N LEU A 662 -7.87 -0.76 -17.42
CA LEU A 662 -8.21 -1.71 -16.35
C LEU A 662 -7.63 -3.10 -16.68
N LYS A 663 -6.97 -3.77 -15.74
CA LYS A 663 -6.42 -5.13 -15.93
C LYS A 663 -6.35 -5.90 -14.60
N HIS A 664 -5.99 -7.17 -14.65
CA HIS A 664 -5.74 -7.99 -13.45
C HIS A 664 -4.26 -8.27 -13.22
N TYR A 665 -3.94 -8.96 -12.13
CA TYR A 665 -2.57 -9.30 -11.78
C TYR A 665 -1.95 -10.27 -12.79
N LEU A 666 -0.64 -10.11 -13.03
CA LEU A 666 0.16 -11.14 -13.66
C LEU A 666 0.13 -12.40 -12.78
N PRO A 667 -0.08 -13.60 -13.36
CA PRO A 667 0.04 -14.85 -12.60
C PRO A 667 1.47 -14.99 -12.04
N LEU A 668 1.62 -14.93 -10.70
CA LEU A 668 2.91 -15.17 -10.03
C LEU A 668 3.04 -16.66 -9.70
N PHE A 669 3.95 -17.37 -10.38
CA PHE A 669 4.34 -18.72 -10.02
C PHE A 669 5.75 -18.70 -9.42
N LYS A 670 5.85 -18.72 -8.09
CA LYS A 670 7.11 -19.07 -7.42
C LYS A 670 7.35 -20.57 -7.66
N THR A 671 8.52 -20.88 -8.21
CA THR A 671 9.12 -22.21 -8.42
C THR A 671 8.32 -23.41 -7.87
N SER A 672 7.87 -24.28 -8.78
CA SER A 672 7.26 -25.59 -8.55
C SER A 672 6.10 -25.62 -7.51
N PRO A 673 4.87 -25.25 -7.88
CA PRO A 673 3.74 -25.35 -6.97
C PRO A 673 2.95 -26.65 -7.16
N ALA A 674 2.55 -27.24 -6.02
CA ALA A 674 1.57 -28.31 -5.93
C ALA A 674 0.11 -27.87 -6.26
N ALA A 675 -0.13 -26.60 -6.61
CA ALA A 675 -1.40 -26.11 -7.14
C ALA A 675 -1.21 -24.79 -7.88
N ALA A 676 -1.70 -24.71 -9.12
CA ALA A 676 -1.59 -23.50 -9.92
C ALA A 676 -2.73 -22.52 -9.61
N GLN A 677 -2.40 -21.29 -9.20
CA GLN A 677 -3.39 -20.21 -9.04
C GLN A 677 -3.55 -19.44 -10.34
N VAL A 678 -4.79 -19.27 -10.78
CA VAL A 678 -5.17 -18.43 -11.92
C VAL A 678 -5.70 -17.10 -11.39
N SER A 679 -5.23 -15.99 -11.95
CA SER A 679 -5.82 -14.66 -11.71
C SER A 679 -6.85 -14.35 -12.79
N SER A 680 -7.94 -13.70 -12.40
CA SER A 680 -9.00 -13.20 -13.29
C SER A 680 -9.44 -11.83 -12.81
N LEU A 681 -9.93 -10.97 -13.71
CA LEU A 681 -10.66 -9.76 -13.35
C LEU A 681 -12.15 -10.10 -13.18
N GLN A 682 -12.66 -10.05 -11.95
CA GLN A 682 -14.08 -10.24 -11.65
C GLN A 682 -14.67 -8.93 -11.14
N MET A 683 -15.81 -8.53 -11.72
CA MET A 683 -16.53 -7.34 -11.30
C MET A 683 -17.97 -7.67 -10.97
N THR A 684 -18.44 -7.18 -9.82
CA THR A 684 -19.84 -7.25 -9.40
C THR A 684 -20.34 -5.84 -9.14
N LEU A 685 -21.31 -5.39 -9.93
CA LEU A 685 -21.85 -4.04 -9.86
C LEU A 685 -23.32 -4.07 -9.48
N ALA A 686 -23.69 -3.29 -8.48
CA ALA A 686 -25.09 -3.19 -8.06
C ALA A 686 -25.96 -2.49 -9.11
N GLU A 687 -25.37 -1.66 -9.98
CA GLU A 687 -26.06 -0.89 -11.01
C GLU A 687 -25.33 -1.01 -12.37
N THR A 688 -24.66 0.04 -12.84
CA THR A 688 -24.21 0.18 -14.24
C THR A 688 -22.71 -0.05 -14.43
N PHE A 689 -22.36 -0.60 -15.60
CA PHE A 689 -21.00 -0.59 -16.16
C PHE A 689 -20.96 0.37 -17.35
N SER A 690 -20.04 1.32 -17.39
CA SER A 690 -19.87 2.26 -18.49
C SER A 690 -18.41 2.28 -18.95
N LEU A 691 -18.17 1.97 -20.23
CA LEU A 691 -16.86 1.94 -20.87
C LEU A 691 -16.93 2.76 -22.17
N THR A 692 -16.70 4.06 -22.05
CA THR A 692 -16.82 5.04 -23.16
C THR A 692 -15.47 5.48 -23.74
N GLY A 693 -14.36 5.05 -23.13
CA GLY A 693 -13.01 5.23 -23.65
C GLY A 693 -11.98 4.39 -22.88
N GLY A 694 -10.73 4.33 -23.36
CA GLY A 694 -9.70 3.47 -22.76
C GLY A 694 -9.87 1.98 -23.07
N ALA A 695 -9.29 1.12 -22.24
CA ALA A 695 -9.37 -0.33 -22.41
C ALA A 695 -9.53 -1.10 -21.10
N VAL A 696 -10.26 -2.22 -21.15
CA VAL A 696 -10.07 -3.36 -20.24
C VAL A 696 -9.09 -4.31 -20.94
N ASP A 697 -7.86 -4.41 -20.45
CA ASP A 697 -6.77 -5.13 -21.11
C ASP A 697 -6.24 -6.28 -20.23
N VAL A 698 -6.86 -7.44 -20.37
CA VAL A 698 -6.43 -8.69 -19.75
C VAL A 698 -5.72 -9.60 -20.76
N ALA A 699 -5.22 -9.06 -21.87
CA ALA A 699 -4.53 -9.84 -22.88
C ALA A 699 -3.19 -10.39 -22.35
N GLY A 700 -2.87 -11.66 -22.68
CA GLY A 700 -1.61 -12.30 -22.27
C GLY A 700 -1.43 -12.47 -20.76
N LEU A 701 -2.51 -12.40 -19.98
CA LEU A 701 -2.50 -12.62 -18.53
C LEU A 701 -3.06 -14.01 -18.15
N GLY A 702 -3.17 -14.93 -19.11
CA GLY A 702 -3.69 -16.28 -18.94
C GLY A 702 -2.66 -17.30 -18.43
N TYR A 703 -2.81 -18.58 -18.80
CA TYR A 703 -1.86 -19.60 -18.36
C TYR A 703 -0.43 -19.29 -18.84
N PRO A 704 0.60 -19.46 -17.98
CA PRO A 704 1.98 -19.10 -18.31
C PRO A 704 2.75 -20.21 -19.02
N ALA A 705 3.88 -19.81 -19.62
CA ALA A 705 4.97 -20.70 -19.99
C ALA A 705 6.13 -20.54 -18.98
N ALA A 706 6.58 -21.61 -18.33
CA ALA A 706 7.70 -21.63 -17.39
C ALA A 706 9.00 -22.15 -18.05
N MET A 707 10.12 -21.56 -17.65
CA MET A 707 11.47 -21.90 -18.13
C MET A 707 12.37 -22.34 -16.96
N ASP A 708 13.47 -23.04 -17.24
CA ASP A 708 14.56 -23.19 -16.27
C ASP A 708 15.40 -21.91 -16.18
N ALA A 709 16.35 -21.91 -15.24
CA ALA A 709 17.29 -20.83 -15.00
C ALA A 709 18.22 -20.52 -16.18
N GLN A 710 18.27 -21.39 -17.21
CA GLN A 710 19.02 -21.17 -18.44
C GLN A 710 18.12 -20.58 -19.54
N GLY A 711 16.80 -20.55 -19.33
CA GLY A 711 15.75 -20.05 -20.23
C GLY A 711 15.07 -21.16 -21.05
N ALA A 712 15.43 -22.44 -20.85
CA ALA A 712 14.82 -23.52 -21.62
C ALA A 712 13.38 -23.70 -21.18
N PRO A 713 12.40 -23.81 -22.10
CA PRO A 713 11.02 -24.05 -21.72
C PRO A 713 10.93 -25.40 -20.98
N GLN A 714 10.78 -25.34 -19.66
CA GLN A 714 10.67 -26.52 -18.80
C GLN A 714 9.23 -27.01 -18.72
N THR A 715 8.24 -26.09 -18.75
CA THR A 715 6.86 -26.44 -18.43
C THR A 715 5.86 -25.45 -19.04
N LEU A 716 4.96 -25.94 -19.89
CA LEU A 716 3.84 -25.15 -20.44
C LEU A 716 2.58 -25.49 -19.69
N TRP A 717 1.84 -24.48 -19.25
CA TRP A 717 0.58 -24.71 -18.54
C TRP A 717 -0.61 -24.54 -19.49
N GLY A 718 -1.54 -25.48 -19.39
CA GLY A 718 -2.87 -25.41 -19.98
C GLY A 718 -3.91 -25.92 -18.98
N PHE A 719 -5.14 -26.11 -19.43
CA PHE A 719 -6.18 -26.74 -18.60
C PHE A 719 -6.04 -28.27 -18.65
N GLY A 720 -6.03 -28.93 -17.50
CA GLY A 720 -5.89 -30.38 -17.37
C GLY A 720 -6.87 -31.02 -16.39
N ALA A 721 -6.66 -32.32 -16.13
CA ALA A 721 -7.63 -33.21 -15.49
C ALA A 721 -7.99 -32.92 -14.03
N THR A 722 -7.37 -31.91 -13.39
CA THR A 722 -7.76 -31.37 -12.06
C THR A 722 -7.66 -29.84 -11.98
N GLY A 723 -7.62 -29.14 -13.11
CA GLY A 723 -7.30 -27.70 -13.17
C GLY A 723 -6.05 -27.45 -13.99
N PRO A 724 -5.30 -26.34 -13.77
CA PRO A 724 -4.15 -26.05 -14.59
C PRO A 724 -3.13 -27.18 -14.48
N SER A 725 -2.62 -27.65 -15.61
CA SER A 725 -1.69 -28.77 -15.67
C SER A 725 -0.60 -28.50 -16.69
N SER A 726 0.61 -28.91 -16.31
CA SER A 726 1.74 -28.95 -17.21
C SER A 726 1.67 -30.10 -18.22
N ALA A 727 1.02 -31.21 -17.83
CA ALA A 727 0.88 -32.40 -18.65
C ALA A 727 -0.05 -32.19 -19.85
N THR A 728 -0.91 -31.17 -19.80
CA THR A 728 -1.85 -30.81 -20.86
C THR A 728 -1.46 -29.52 -21.61
N GLY A 729 -0.30 -28.94 -21.29
CA GLY A 729 0.30 -27.89 -22.12
C GLY A 729 0.69 -28.44 -23.50
N SER A 730 0.54 -27.64 -24.55
CA SER A 730 0.87 -28.03 -25.93
C SER A 730 2.39 -28.16 -26.12
N SER A 731 2.94 -29.38 -26.10
CA SER A 731 4.37 -29.62 -26.25
C SER A 731 4.85 -29.51 -27.71
N GLY A 732 6.16 -29.49 -27.96
CA GLY A 732 6.70 -29.68 -29.34
C GLY A 732 6.30 -28.61 -30.37
N GLY A 733 5.98 -27.39 -29.92
CA GLY A 733 5.63 -26.23 -30.75
C GLY A 733 4.19 -26.17 -31.25
N TYR A 734 3.31 -27.09 -30.82
CA TYR A 734 1.88 -27.04 -31.16
C TYR A 734 1.20 -25.79 -30.58
N GLY A 735 0.12 -25.37 -31.23
CA GLY A 735 -0.71 -24.29 -30.72
C GLY A 735 -1.46 -24.69 -29.45
N ALA A 736 -1.61 -23.75 -28.53
CA ALA A 736 -2.46 -23.89 -27.37
C ALA A 736 -3.95 -23.77 -27.73
N GLY A 737 -4.83 -24.29 -26.88
CA GLY A 737 -6.28 -24.27 -27.07
C GLY A 737 -7.02 -23.59 -25.93
N HIS A 738 -8.25 -23.17 -26.21
CA HIS A 738 -9.24 -22.70 -25.22
C HIS A 738 -10.67 -22.81 -25.77
N GLY A 739 -11.15 -21.83 -26.53
CA GLY A 739 -12.43 -21.90 -27.24
C GLY A 739 -12.31 -22.67 -28.57
N GLY A 740 -11.15 -22.60 -29.21
CA GLY A 740 -10.77 -23.41 -30.37
C GLY A 740 -9.55 -24.27 -30.11
N VAL A 741 -9.35 -25.31 -30.93
CA VAL A 741 -8.16 -26.18 -30.89
C VAL A 741 -6.96 -25.44 -31.48
N GLY A 742 -5.77 -25.58 -30.87
CA GLY A 742 -4.54 -25.03 -31.44
C GLY A 742 -4.02 -25.79 -32.67
N GLY A 743 -3.27 -25.13 -33.55
CA GLY A 743 -2.78 -25.70 -34.81
C GLY A 743 -1.76 -26.84 -34.65
N GLY A 744 -1.73 -27.82 -35.58
CA GLY A 744 -0.79 -28.94 -35.57
C GLY A 744 -0.69 -29.85 -36.81
N TYR A 745 0.46 -30.52 -36.98
CA TYR A 745 0.92 -31.26 -38.17
C TYR A 745 0.30 -32.65 -38.43
N THR A 746 -0.22 -33.35 -37.43
CA THR A 746 -0.76 -34.72 -37.59
C THR A 746 -1.96 -34.96 -36.69
N ALA A 747 -2.85 -35.87 -37.10
CA ALA A 747 -3.87 -36.42 -36.21
C ALA A 747 -3.17 -37.31 -35.16
N GLY A 748 -3.37 -37.05 -33.87
CA GLY A 748 -2.83 -37.87 -32.77
C GLY A 748 -1.70 -37.26 -31.92
N ALA A 749 -1.15 -36.10 -32.28
CA ALA A 749 -0.24 -35.35 -31.39
C ALA A 749 -1.03 -34.45 -30.41
N VAL A 750 -0.49 -34.21 -29.21
CA VAL A 750 -1.16 -33.42 -28.14
C VAL A 750 -1.23 -31.93 -28.54
N ARG A 751 -2.32 -31.54 -29.19
CA ARG A 751 -2.70 -30.15 -29.43
C ARG A 751 -3.35 -29.58 -28.16
N GLY A 752 -3.29 -28.25 -28.00
CA GLY A 752 -4.10 -27.62 -26.96
C GLY A 752 -5.59 -27.87 -27.23
N MET A 753 -6.27 -28.49 -26.27
CA MET A 753 -7.69 -28.84 -26.38
C MET A 753 -8.59 -27.66 -26.04
N VAL A 754 -9.85 -27.78 -26.43
CA VAL A 754 -10.92 -26.89 -25.99
C VAL A 754 -11.40 -27.27 -24.58
N TYR A 755 -11.70 -26.26 -23.78
CA TYR A 755 -12.28 -26.39 -22.44
C TYR A 755 -13.17 -25.18 -22.17
N ASP A 756 -13.75 -25.12 -20.97
CA ASP A 756 -14.63 -24.04 -20.51
C ASP A 756 -16.01 -24.02 -21.19
N ASP A 757 -16.98 -23.34 -20.55
CA ASP A 757 -18.34 -23.19 -21.06
C ASP A 757 -18.44 -21.93 -21.94
N TYR A 758 -18.99 -22.03 -23.15
CA TYR A 758 -19.22 -20.86 -24.01
C TYR A 758 -20.31 -19.91 -23.48
N ARG A 759 -21.17 -20.38 -22.56
CA ARG A 759 -22.27 -19.60 -21.96
C ARG A 759 -21.82 -18.81 -20.73
N ASP A 760 -20.75 -19.26 -20.07
CA ASP A 760 -20.13 -18.59 -18.94
C ASP A 760 -18.64 -18.94 -18.87
N PRO A 761 -17.81 -18.33 -19.73
CA PRO A 761 -16.41 -18.65 -19.79
C PRO A 761 -15.69 -18.13 -18.53
N ARG A 762 -14.97 -19.03 -17.87
CA ARG A 762 -14.36 -18.86 -16.54
C ARG A 762 -12.85 -19.00 -16.52
N TYR A 763 -12.26 -19.63 -17.53
CA TYR A 763 -10.85 -20.04 -17.52
C TYR A 763 -10.02 -19.25 -18.55
N PRO A 764 -8.74 -18.98 -18.27
CA PRO A 764 -7.85 -18.28 -19.19
C PRO A 764 -7.44 -19.18 -20.36
N GLY A 765 -6.82 -18.58 -21.38
CA GLY A 765 -6.20 -19.29 -22.49
C GLY A 765 -4.93 -20.04 -22.09
N GLY A 766 -4.61 -21.10 -22.83
CA GLY A 766 -3.38 -21.90 -22.67
C GLY A 766 -2.13 -21.21 -23.23
N ALA A 767 -0.96 -21.54 -22.66
CA ALA A 767 0.34 -21.00 -23.08
C ALA A 767 0.92 -21.70 -24.32
N GLY A 768 1.63 -20.95 -25.17
CA GLY A 768 2.33 -21.45 -26.37
C GLY A 768 3.88 -21.37 -26.28
N THR A 769 4.59 -22.13 -27.14
CA THR A 769 6.07 -22.11 -27.25
C THR A 769 6.59 -22.46 -28.66
N THR A 770 7.87 -22.12 -28.94
CA THR A 770 8.65 -22.53 -30.13
C THR A 770 9.29 -23.93 -30.02
N VAL A 771 9.70 -24.50 -31.15
CA VAL A 771 10.49 -25.75 -31.23
C VAL A 771 11.97 -25.41 -31.44
N GLY A 772 12.83 -25.70 -30.46
CA GLY A 772 14.28 -25.56 -30.63
C GLY A 772 15.06 -26.15 -29.46
N ALA A 773 16.08 -26.96 -29.74
CA ALA A 773 16.86 -27.71 -28.74
C ALA A 773 18.09 -26.96 -28.20
N SER A 774 18.25 -25.65 -28.46
CA SER A 774 19.48 -24.94 -28.09
C SER A 774 19.27 -23.71 -27.19
N PRO A 775 20.22 -23.43 -26.27
CA PRO A 775 20.04 -22.46 -25.20
C PRO A 775 20.08 -20.98 -25.62
N SER A 776 20.33 -20.68 -26.90
CA SER A 776 20.22 -19.32 -27.43
C SER A 776 18.79 -18.96 -27.87
N TYR A 777 17.86 -19.92 -27.86
CA TYR A 777 16.51 -19.81 -28.44
C TYR A 777 15.40 -19.55 -27.40
N LEU A 778 15.80 -19.04 -26.24
CA LEU A 778 15.14 -19.16 -24.94
C LEU A 778 14.34 -17.93 -24.48
N GLY A 779 13.97 -17.04 -25.41
CA GLY A 779 13.36 -15.74 -25.09
C GLY A 779 11.85 -15.63 -25.31
N PHE A 780 11.19 -16.61 -25.92
CA PHE A 780 9.81 -16.45 -26.39
C PHE A 780 8.79 -16.98 -25.38
N ARG A 781 8.28 -16.09 -24.54
CA ARG A 781 7.15 -16.35 -23.63
C ARG A 781 5.86 -15.96 -24.31
N SER A 782 4.91 -16.89 -24.47
CA SER A 782 3.55 -16.55 -24.91
C SER A 782 2.53 -17.09 -23.92
N PRO A 783 2.20 -16.31 -22.87
CA PRO A 783 1.08 -16.64 -22.00
C PRO A 783 -0.23 -16.57 -22.78
N GLY A 784 -1.22 -17.39 -22.39
CA GLY A 784 -2.56 -17.32 -22.96
C GLY A 784 -3.29 -16.01 -22.64
N GLY A 785 -4.44 -15.79 -23.27
CA GLY A 785 -5.32 -14.67 -22.94
C GLY A 785 -5.90 -14.76 -21.54
N GLY A 786 -6.11 -13.63 -20.87
CA GLY A 786 -6.64 -13.56 -19.51
C GLY A 786 -8.14 -13.71 -19.41
N VAL A 787 -8.70 -13.44 -18.23
CA VAL A 787 -10.13 -13.61 -17.93
C VAL A 787 -10.73 -12.31 -17.45
N PHE A 788 -11.80 -11.86 -18.11
CA PHE A 788 -12.64 -10.76 -17.66
C PHE A 788 -14.09 -11.23 -17.47
N ARG A 789 -14.61 -11.06 -16.26
CA ARG A 789 -15.99 -11.40 -15.90
C ARG A 789 -16.68 -10.22 -15.24
N LEU A 790 -17.87 -9.89 -15.70
CA LEU A 790 -18.71 -8.81 -15.19
C LEU A 790 -20.10 -9.34 -14.88
N ASN A 791 -20.60 -9.00 -13.70
CA ASN A 791 -21.99 -9.14 -13.31
C ASN A 791 -22.54 -7.78 -12.85
N ALA A 792 -23.35 -7.15 -13.68
CA ALA A 792 -24.00 -5.87 -13.40
C ALA A 792 -25.52 -6.04 -13.46
N THR A 793 -26.26 -5.49 -12.49
CA THR A 793 -27.73 -5.60 -12.53
C THR A 793 -28.35 -4.65 -13.55
N GLY A 794 -27.70 -3.50 -13.81
CA GLY A 794 -28.13 -2.45 -14.72
C GLY A 794 -27.51 -2.54 -16.11
N VAL A 795 -27.68 -1.48 -16.90
CA VAL A 795 -27.21 -1.42 -18.29
C VAL A 795 -25.68 -1.34 -18.35
N CYS A 796 -25.10 -2.11 -19.26
CA CYS A 796 -23.70 -2.05 -19.65
C CYS A 796 -23.56 -1.18 -20.91
N THR A 797 -22.94 -0.02 -20.77
CA THR A 797 -22.70 0.93 -21.87
C THR A 797 -21.29 0.74 -22.43
N LEU A 798 -21.18 0.48 -23.72
CA LEU A 798 -19.92 0.58 -24.47
C LEU A 798 -20.05 1.78 -25.41
N GLY A 799 -19.07 2.68 -25.42
CA GLY A 799 -19.11 3.90 -26.24
C GLY A 799 -17.75 4.27 -26.81
N GLY A 800 -17.75 5.10 -27.86
CA GLY A 800 -16.52 5.54 -28.51
C GLY A 800 -15.66 4.39 -29.02
N THR A 801 -14.34 4.53 -28.92
CA THR A 801 -13.32 3.55 -29.39
C THR A 801 -12.88 2.57 -28.31
N SER A 802 -13.67 2.39 -27.25
CA SER A 802 -13.27 1.60 -26.10
C SER A 802 -13.05 0.12 -26.40
N LEU A 803 -12.07 -0.50 -25.74
CA LEU A 803 -11.61 -1.87 -26.06
C LEU A 803 -11.75 -2.81 -24.86
N ILE A 804 -12.12 -4.06 -25.11
CA ILE A 804 -11.97 -5.15 -24.14
C ILE A 804 -11.10 -6.23 -24.79
N LYS A 805 -9.94 -6.51 -24.19
CA LYS A 805 -8.96 -7.43 -24.72
C LYS A 805 -8.70 -8.55 -23.73
N ALA A 806 -9.04 -9.76 -24.13
CA ALA A 806 -8.71 -11.01 -23.46
C ALA A 806 -7.99 -11.99 -24.40
N GLY A 807 -7.50 -11.52 -25.56
CA GLY A 807 -6.73 -12.35 -26.49
C GLY A 807 -5.33 -12.70 -25.97
N ALA A 808 -4.65 -13.57 -26.69
CA ALA A 808 -3.20 -13.69 -26.55
C ALA A 808 -2.53 -12.36 -26.96
N VAL A 809 -1.40 -12.01 -26.32
CA VAL A 809 -0.66 -10.80 -26.70
C VAL A 809 0.03 -11.04 -28.05
N THR A 810 -0.20 -10.11 -28.99
CA THR A 810 0.34 -10.16 -30.35
C THR A 810 1.50 -9.19 -30.58
N THR A 811 1.95 -8.49 -29.53
CA THR A 811 3.06 -7.52 -29.62
C THR A 811 4.38 -8.17 -29.21
N GLY A 812 5.37 -8.12 -30.09
CA GLY A 812 6.67 -8.77 -29.88
C GLY A 812 6.68 -10.22 -30.33
N ALA A 813 7.70 -10.98 -29.90
CA ALA A 813 7.95 -12.33 -30.39
C ALA A 813 7.17 -13.42 -29.64
N GLN A 814 5.85 -13.25 -29.51
CA GLN A 814 4.95 -14.13 -28.73
C GLN A 814 3.96 -14.82 -29.69
N TYR A 815 3.93 -16.16 -29.68
CA TYR A 815 3.26 -16.96 -30.70
C TYR A 815 2.62 -18.23 -30.13
N GLY A 816 1.55 -18.68 -30.77
CA GLY A 816 0.90 -19.97 -30.49
C GLY A 816 0.10 -20.09 -29.19
N ALA A 817 -0.03 -19.01 -28.40
CA ALA A 817 -0.91 -18.97 -27.24
C ALA A 817 -2.39 -18.81 -27.62
N ALA A 818 -3.28 -19.36 -26.79
CA ALA A 818 -4.73 -19.31 -27.02
C ALA A 818 -5.34 -17.99 -26.54
N GLY A 819 -6.49 -17.62 -27.12
CA GLY A 819 -7.34 -16.55 -26.59
C GLY A 819 -7.91 -16.90 -25.20
N GLY A 820 -8.36 -15.88 -24.47
CA GLY A 820 -8.92 -16.01 -23.11
C GLY A 820 -10.44 -15.87 -23.06
N SER A 821 -10.95 -15.40 -21.92
CA SER A 821 -12.38 -15.39 -21.60
C SER A 821 -12.93 -13.99 -21.34
N ILE A 822 -14.08 -13.67 -21.95
CA ILE A 822 -14.91 -12.50 -21.66
C ILE A 822 -16.32 -13.00 -21.32
N SER A 823 -16.81 -12.70 -20.12
CA SER A 823 -18.19 -13.03 -19.69
C SER A 823 -18.86 -11.76 -19.15
N LEU A 824 -19.83 -11.22 -19.86
CA LEU A 824 -20.59 -10.03 -19.47
C LEU A 824 -22.04 -10.42 -19.17
N ARG A 825 -22.49 -10.21 -17.94
CA ARG A 825 -23.89 -10.36 -17.52
C ARG A 825 -24.41 -9.00 -17.08
N CYS A 826 -25.43 -8.49 -17.76
CA CYS A 826 -25.92 -7.13 -17.59
C CYS A 826 -27.45 -7.06 -17.63
N GLY A 827 -28.05 -5.98 -17.12
CA GLY A 827 -29.45 -5.65 -17.33
C GLY A 827 -29.80 -5.46 -18.81
N GLY A 828 -28.89 -4.86 -19.56
CA GLY A 828 -28.95 -4.61 -21.00
C GLY A 828 -27.59 -4.16 -21.53
N PHE A 829 -27.46 -4.04 -22.84
CA PHE A 829 -26.26 -3.55 -23.52
C PHE A 829 -26.59 -2.34 -24.40
N ASP A 830 -26.08 -1.18 -24.02
CA ASP A 830 -26.12 0.01 -24.87
C ASP A 830 -24.77 0.19 -25.56
N THR A 831 -24.76 0.02 -26.87
CA THR A 831 -23.56 0.17 -27.71
C THR A 831 -23.76 1.27 -28.76
N THR A 832 -24.64 2.23 -28.47
CA THR A 832 -24.91 3.36 -29.36
C THR A 832 -23.68 4.25 -29.48
N GLY A 833 -23.21 4.45 -30.71
CA GLY A 833 -21.98 5.25 -30.96
C GLY A 833 -20.67 4.53 -30.59
N TRP A 834 -20.71 3.22 -30.32
CA TRP A 834 -19.51 2.41 -30.11
C TRP A 834 -18.93 1.90 -31.44
N ASN A 835 -17.63 2.10 -31.63
CA ASN A 835 -16.86 1.58 -32.76
C ASN A 835 -15.61 0.80 -32.32
N GLY A 836 -15.56 0.41 -31.04
CA GLY A 836 -14.50 -0.41 -30.46
C GLY A 836 -14.67 -1.91 -30.71
N THR A 837 -13.92 -2.72 -29.94
CA THR A 837 -13.93 -4.19 -30.08
C THR A 837 -13.81 -4.94 -28.76
N LEU A 838 -14.43 -6.11 -28.69
CA LEU A 838 -14.24 -7.16 -27.68
C LEU A 838 -13.47 -8.30 -28.34
N THR A 839 -12.27 -8.60 -27.85
CA THR A 839 -11.36 -9.56 -28.50
C THR A 839 -10.88 -10.64 -27.54
N ALA A 840 -11.01 -11.90 -27.94
CA ALA A 840 -10.49 -13.09 -27.27
C ALA A 840 -9.73 -13.94 -28.31
N ASN A 841 -8.89 -13.30 -29.13
CA ASN A 841 -8.23 -13.96 -30.26
C ASN A 841 -7.03 -14.80 -29.82
N GLY A 842 -6.77 -15.91 -30.54
CA GLY A 842 -5.52 -16.67 -30.44
C GLY A 842 -4.35 -15.97 -31.10
N ALA A 843 -3.12 -16.27 -30.66
CA ALA A 843 -1.90 -15.74 -31.27
C ALA A 843 -1.58 -16.44 -32.59
N ASN A 844 -1.06 -15.67 -33.55
CA ASN A 844 -0.59 -16.19 -34.82
C ASN A 844 0.56 -17.18 -34.65
N ALA A 845 0.75 -18.01 -35.68
CA ALA A 845 1.94 -18.81 -35.87
C ALA A 845 3.13 -17.93 -36.26
N TYR A 846 4.34 -18.43 -36.04
CA TYR A 846 5.59 -17.77 -36.40
C TYR A 846 6.66 -18.76 -36.83
N ASN A 847 7.34 -18.42 -37.91
CA ASN A 847 8.43 -19.20 -38.47
C ASN A 847 9.69 -18.36 -38.59
N SER A 848 10.80 -18.85 -38.06
CA SER A 848 12.11 -18.33 -38.43
C SER A 848 13.11 -19.46 -38.69
N THR A 849 14.04 -19.21 -39.59
CA THR A 849 15.17 -20.11 -39.89
C THR A 849 16.08 -20.34 -38.69
N SER A 850 16.02 -19.45 -37.70
CA SER A 850 16.84 -19.48 -36.47
C SER A 850 16.12 -20.06 -35.24
N VAL A 851 14.78 -20.08 -35.18
CA VAL A 851 14.03 -20.43 -33.95
C VAL A 851 13.01 -21.56 -34.11
N GLY A 852 12.92 -22.16 -35.31
CA GLY A 852 11.93 -23.17 -35.65
C GLY A 852 10.53 -22.59 -35.88
N SER A 853 9.55 -23.46 -36.12
CA SER A 853 8.17 -23.08 -36.43
C SER A 853 7.23 -23.29 -35.22
N THR A 854 6.56 -22.22 -34.79
CA THR A 854 5.39 -22.24 -33.89
C THR A 854 4.11 -22.32 -34.71
N ARG A 855 3.04 -22.86 -34.14
CA ARG A 855 1.72 -22.97 -34.80
C ARG A 855 0.75 -22.07 -34.07
N ALA A 856 -0.35 -21.71 -34.72
CA ALA A 856 -1.25 -20.71 -34.17
C ALA A 856 -2.07 -21.25 -33.00
N GLY A 857 -2.37 -20.39 -32.04
CA GLY A 857 -3.23 -20.72 -30.91
C GLY A 857 -4.71 -20.62 -31.27
N GLY A 858 -5.55 -21.42 -30.61
CA GLY A 858 -7.00 -21.39 -30.76
C GLY A 858 -7.62 -20.10 -30.23
N GLY A 859 -8.76 -19.71 -30.79
CA GLY A 859 -9.56 -18.59 -30.28
C GLY A 859 -10.11 -18.85 -28.89
N GLY A 860 -10.48 -17.79 -28.19
CA GLY A 860 -11.02 -17.81 -26.83
C GLY A 860 -12.55 -17.86 -26.79
N ARG A 861 -13.16 -17.34 -25.72
CA ARG A 861 -14.62 -17.34 -25.54
C ARG A 861 -15.16 -15.98 -25.11
N ILE A 862 -16.25 -15.55 -25.74
CA ILE A 862 -16.99 -14.33 -25.40
C ILE A 862 -18.45 -14.70 -25.13
N ALA A 863 -18.98 -14.31 -23.98
CA ALA A 863 -20.39 -14.45 -23.62
C ALA A 863 -20.97 -13.09 -23.21
N MET A 864 -22.13 -12.76 -23.77
CA MET A 864 -22.90 -11.56 -23.43
C MET A 864 -24.34 -11.96 -23.10
N VAL A 865 -24.73 -11.81 -21.84
CA VAL A 865 -26.05 -12.22 -21.34
C VAL A 865 -26.76 -11.02 -20.77
N SER A 866 -27.93 -10.71 -21.33
CA SER A 866 -28.85 -9.70 -20.80
C SER A 866 -29.98 -10.35 -20.00
N THR A 867 -30.42 -9.71 -18.93
CA THR A 867 -31.67 -10.07 -18.23
C THR A 867 -32.91 -9.44 -18.87
N GLY A 868 -32.75 -8.40 -19.70
CA GLY A 868 -33.81 -7.82 -20.56
C GLY A 868 -34.12 -8.68 -21.79
N ASP A 869 -35.03 -8.21 -22.65
CA ASP A 869 -35.44 -8.89 -23.88
C ASP A 869 -34.55 -8.51 -25.09
N ALA A 870 -34.97 -8.82 -26.33
CA ALA A 870 -34.17 -8.49 -27.52
C ALA A 870 -33.89 -6.97 -27.66
N SER A 871 -34.79 -6.12 -27.17
CA SER A 871 -34.63 -4.66 -27.22
C SER A 871 -33.59 -4.13 -26.24
N SER A 872 -33.09 -4.98 -25.33
CA SER A 872 -32.01 -4.62 -24.42
C SER A 872 -30.63 -4.60 -25.10
N PHE A 873 -30.52 -5.08 -26.35
CA PHE A 873 -29.32 -4.99 -27.18
C PHE A 873 -29.48 -3.86 -28.21
N VAL A 874 -28.95 -2.67 -27.89
CA VAL A 874 -29.06 -1.48 -28.77
C VAL A 874 -27.70 -1.02 -29.28
N GLY A 875 -27.69 -0.42 -30.47
CA GLY A 875 -26.48 0.13 -31.09
C GLY A 875 -25.72 -0.85 -31.98
N ALA A 876 -24.38 -0.86 -31.88
CA ALA A 876 -23.49 -1.68 -32.70
C ALA A 876 -23.63 -3.20 -32.48
N ILE A 877 -24.12 -3.63 -31.32
CA ILE A 877 -24.45 -5.02 -30.99
C ILE A 877 -25.98 -5.12 -30.86
N GLY A 878 -26.66 -5.51 -31.95
CA GLY A 878 -28.07 -5.89 -31.94
C GLY A 878 -28.27 -7.40 -31.81
N TYR A 879 -29.50 -7.84 -31.50
CA TYR A 879 -29.90 -9.25 -31.49
C TYR A 879 -30.96 -9.56 -32.56
N PRO A 880 -30.79 -10.59 -33.41
CA PRO A 880 -29.59 -11.42 -33.55
C PRO A 880 -28.39 -10.61 -34.06
N TYR A 881 -27.19 -10.94 -33.59
CA TYR A 881 -25.96 -10.29 -33.99
C TYR A 881 -25.54 -10.71 -35.40
N PRO A 882 -25.16 -9.78 -36.29
CA PRO A 882 -24.78 -10.10 -37.66
C PRO A 882 -23.44 -10.82 -37.71
N SER A 883 -23.34 -11.91 -38.48
CA SER A 883 -22.11 -12.69 -38.63
C SER A 883 -20.96 -11.95 -39.33
N THR A 884 -21.25 -10.82 -39.99
CA THR A 884 -20.27 -9.96 -40.68
C THR A 884 -19.69 -8.87 -39.78
N SER A 885 -20.23 -8.68 -38.57
CA SER A 885 -19.82 -7.62 -37.66
C SER A 885 -18.47 -7.94 -37.00
N ALA A 886 -17.55 -6.97 -37.01
CA ALA A 886 -16.17 -7.13 -36.54
C ALA A 886 -15.96 -6.77 -35.06
N GLN A 887 -17.00 -6.32 -34.36
CA GLN A 887 -16.91 -5.84 -32.98
C GLN A 887 -16.57 -6.96 -31.99
N LEU A 888 -17.14 -8.16 -32.17
CA LEU A 888 -16.90 -9.33 -31.34
C LEU A 888 -15.99 -10.32 -32.06
N GLN A 889 -14.79 -10.57 -31.51
CA GLN A 889 -13.80 -11.44 -32.16
C GLN A 889 -13.26 -12.48 -31.19
N ALA A 890 -13.47 -13.75 -31.52
CA ALA A 890 -12.85 -14.89 -30.86
C ALA A 890 -12.18 -15.78 -31.91
N ARG A 891 -11.43 -15.21 -32.85
CA ARG A 891 -10.79 -16.00 -33.93
C ARG A 891 -9.55 -16.74 -33.46
N GLY A 892 -9.24 -17.85 -34.10
CA GLY A 892 -7.94 -18.49 -33.98
C GLY A 892 -6.83 -17.64 -34.61
N GLY A 893 -5.59 -17.95 -34.23
CA GLY A 893 -4.44 -17.33 -34.87
C GLY A 893 -4.25 -17.84 -36.30
N THR A 894 -3.67 -17.00 -37.15
CA THR A 894 -3.31 -17.37 -38.52
C THR A 894 -2.03 -18.22 -38.53
N GLY A 895 -2.06 -19.32 -39.27
CA GLY A 895 -0.96 -20.23 -39.53
C GLY A 895 0.06 -19.72 -40.53
N ILE A 896 1.21 -20.40 -40.64
CA ILE A 896 2.28 -20.12 -41.63
C ILE A 896 1.99 -20.82 -42.96
N ASN A 897 1.21 -21.92 -42.94
CA ASN A 897 0.79 -22.68 -44.10
C ASN A 897 -0.63 -23.22 -43.90
N ALA A 898 -1.49 -23.07 -44.91
CA ALA A 898 -2.93 -23.30 -44.83
C ALA A 898 -3.31 -24.73 -44.40
N THR A 899 -2.46 -25.73 -44.62
CA THR A 899 -2.89 -27.14 -44.48
C THR A 899 -2.99 -27.64 -43.03
N TYR A 900 -2.17 -27.14 -42.09
CA TYR A 900 -2.06 -27.75 -40.74
C TYR A 900 -1.71 -26.78 -39.59
N THR A 901 -1.68 -25.47 -39.81
CA THR A 901 -1.03 -24.56 -38.84
C THR A 901 -1.92 -23.48 -38.24
N ASP A 902 -3.17 -23.35 -38.70
CA ASP A 902 -4.14 -22.38 -38.20
C ASP A 902 -4.79 -22.84 -36.88
N GLY A 903 -5.11 -21.89 -36.00
CA GLY A 903 -5.87 -22.14 -34.78
C GLY A 903 -7.37 -22.17 -35.09
N GLY A 904 -8.10 -23.08 -34.46
CA GLY A 904 -9.56 -23.12 -34.54
C GLY A 904 -10.18 -21.84 -33.97
N ALA A 905 -11.34 -21.46 -34.52
CA ALA A 905 -12.13 -20.37 -33.97
C ALA A 905 -12.55 -20.68 -32.53
N GLY A 906 -12.65 -19.62 -31.75
CA GLY A 906 -13.36 -19.59 -30.48
C GLY A 906 -14.87 -19.40 -30.68
N THR A 907 -15.55 -18.98 -29.61
CA THR A 907 -17.02 -18.85 -29.57
C THR A 907 -17.47 -17.48 -29.11
N VAL A 908 -18.53 -16.96 -29.74
CA VAL A 908 -19.26 -15.76 -29.30
C VAL A 908 -20.71 -16.14 -29.01
N PHE A 909 -21.15 -16.00 -27.76
CA PHE A 909 -22.49 -16.36 -27.30
C PHE A 909 -23.26 -15.13 -26.82
N LEU A 910 -24.49 -14.95 -27.32
CA LEU A 910 -25.40 -13.88 -26.90
C LEU A 910 -26.71 -14.48 -26.38
N LYS A 911 -27.21 -14.00 -25.24
CA LYS A 911 -28.51 -14.41 -24.70
C LYS A 911 -29.26 -13.24 -24.07
N HIS A 912 -30.58 -13.25 -24.22
CA HIS A 912 -31.52 -12.37 -23.50
C HIS A 912 -32.66 -13.21 -22.90
N SER A 913 -33.54 -12.59 -22.10
CA SER A 913 -34.64 -13.30 -21.41
C SER A 913 -35.76 -13.73 -22.35
N GLY A 914 -36.00 -12.98 -23.42
CA GLY A 914 -36.97 -13.32 -24.48
C GLY A 914 -36.62 -14.51 -25.39
N VAL A 915 -35.46 -15.16 -25.24
CA VAL A 915 -35.07 -16.37 -25.99
C VAL A 915 -34.66 -17.49 -25.04
N ALA A 916 -34.94 -18.74 -25.41
CA ALA A 916 -34.73 -19.88 -24.52
C ALA A 916 -33.24 -20.24 -24.39
N TYR A 917 -32.52 -20.29 -25.51
CA TYR A 917 -31.19 -20.90 -25.63
C TYR A 917 -30.09 -19.93 -26.11
N GLY A 918 -30.45 -18.83 -26.76
CA GLY A 918 -29.53 -17.79 -27.22
C GLY A 918 -28.97 -18.02 -28.62
N GLN A 919 -28.06 -17.13 -29.02
CA GLN A 919 -27.32 -17.17 -30.27
C GLN A 919 -25.88 -17.60 -30.04
N LEU A 920 -25.37 -18.53 -30.84
CA LEU A 920 -23.95 -18.89 -30.89
C LEU A 920 -23.37 -18.60 -32.27
N ILE A 921 -22.25 -17.85 -32.29
CA ILE A 921 -21.49 -17.52 -33.49
C ILE A 921 -20.08 -18.08 -33.35
N ILE A 922 -19.64 -18.77 -34.39
CA ILE A 922 -18.28 -19.28 -34.56
C ILE A 922 -17.76 -18.74 -35.88
N ASN A 923 -16.87 -17.76 -35.80
CA ASN A 923 -16.37 -17.02 -36.95
C ASN A 923 -14.85 -16.99 -36.94
N ASN A 924 -14.21 -17.54 -37.98
CA ASN A 924 -12.75 -17.50 -38.13
C ASN A 924 -12.26 -16.44 -39.12
N ASN A 925 -13.10 -15.47 -39.46
CA ASN A 925 -12.76 -14.28 -40.24
C ASN A 925 -12.13 -14.60 -41.62
N ASN A 926 -12.69 -15.59 -42.31
CA ASN A 926 -12.24 -16.09 -43.61
C ASN A 926 -10.79 -16.60 -43.62
N GLN A 927 -10.24 -17.01 -42.47
CA GLN A 927 -9.00 -17.79 -42.45
C GLN A 927 -9.27 -19.11 -43.21
N THR A 928 -8.42 -19.44 -44.18
CA THR A 928 -8.57 -20.65 -45.02
C THR A 928 -8.18 -21.89 -44.22
N HIS A 929 -9.16 -22.72 -43.85
CA HIS A 929 -8.95 -23.90 -43.00
C HIS A 929 -9.06 -25.22 -43.78
N TYR A 930 -8.23 -26.18 -43.41
CA TYR A 930 -8.48 -27.60 -43.66
C TYR A 930 -9.02 -28.23 -42.37
N ALA A 931 -9.95 -29.19 -42.48
CA ALA A 931 -10.60 -29.87 -41.35
C ALA A 931 -9.61 -30.48 -40.34
N THR A 932 -8.39 -30.75 -40.77
CA THR A 932 -7.32 -31.35 -39.96
C THR A 932 -6.41 -30.30 -39.26
N GLY A 933 -6.54 -29.01 -39.59
CA GLY A 933 -5.65 -27.92 -39.15
C GLY A 933 -6.08 -27.23 -37.86
N GLY A 934 -7.35 -26.83 -37.74
CA GLY A 934 -7.92 -26.19 -36.55
C GLY A 934 -9.46 -26.12 -36.60
N TYR A 935 -10.13 -26.48 -35.51
CA TYR A 935 -11.60 -26.58 -35.39
C TYR A 935 -12.07 -26.23 -33.96
N THR A 936 -13.37 -26.05 -33.80
CA THR A 936 -14.07 -25.66 -32.56
C THR A 936 -14.96 -26.80 -32.08
N PRO A 937 -14.44 -27.76 -31.29
CA PRO A 937 -15.27 -28.80 -30.72
C PRO A 937 -16.18 -28.27 -29.62
N PHE A 938 -17.41 -28.75 -29.59
CA PHE A 938 -18.30 -28.61 -28.45
C PHE A 938 -17.88 -29.59 -27.36
N VAL A 939 -17.85 -29.10 -26.12
CA VAL A 939 -17.73 -30.00 -24.97
C VAL A 939 -19.00 -30.85 -24.93
N SER A 940 -18.86 -32.13 -25.29
CA SER A 940 -19.98 -33.04 -25.49
C SER A 940 -19.62 -34.41 -24.94
N ILE A 941 -20.59 -35.02 -24.25
CA ILE A 941 -20.50 -36.40 -23.75
C ILE A 941 -21.50 -37.30 -24.48
N ALA A 942 -21.11 -38.56 -24.65
CA ALA A 942 -21.97 -39.63 -25.13
C ALA A 942 -21.51 -40.96 -24.52
N GLY A 943 -22.42 -41.93 -24.41
CA GLY A 943 -22.08 -43.24 -23.87
C GLY A 943 -23.32 -44.08 -23.53
N THR A 944 -23.19 -44.95 -22.53
CA THR A 944 -24.27 -45.84 -22.09
C THR A 944 -24.66 -45.64 -20.64
N VAL A 945 -25.92 -45.86 -20.32
CA VAL A 945 -26.43 -45.84 -18.94
C VAL A 945 -26.00 -47.13 -18.24
N SER A 946 -25.28 -46.99 -17.12
CA SER A 946 -24.67 -48.11 -16.40
C SER A 946 -25.66 -48.87 -15.48
N SER A 947 -26.71 -48.20 -15.02
CA SER A 947 -27.81 -48.78 -14.22
C SER A 947 -29.12 -48.08 -14.56
N ALA A 948 -30.23 -48.82 -14.57
CA ALA A 948 -31.53 -48.26 -14.89
C ALA A 948 -31.89 -47.11 -13.93
N ALA A 949 -32.49 -46.04 -14.45
CA ALA A 949 -33.08 -44.96 -13.67
C ALA A 949 -34.60 -45.09 -13.73
N ASN A 950 -35.26 -44.92 -12.58
CA ASN A 950 -36.71 -44.94 -12.46
C ASN A 950 -37.30 -43.55 -12.70
N ALA A 951 -38.60 -43.50 -12.99
CA ALA A 951 -39.32 -42.23 -13.02
C ALA A 951 -39.20 -41.52 -11.67
N GLY A 952 -38.81 -40.25 -11.69
CA GLY A 952 -38.65 -39.44 -10.48
C GLY A 952 -37.23 -39.42 -9.90
N ASP A 953 -36.29 -40.21 -10.44
CA ASP A 953 -34.90 -40.18 -10.01
C ASP A 953 -34.23 -38.85 -10.40
N THR A 954 -33.30 -38.37 -9.57
CA THR A 954 -32.46 -37.20 -9.85
C THR A 954 -31.07 -37.57 -10.34
N SER A 955 -30.71 -38.86 -10.34
CA SER A 955 -29.35 -39.33 -10.64
C SER A 955 -29.33 -40.34 -11.78
N LEU A 956 -28.46 -40.13 -12.75
CA LEU A 956 -28.21 -41.05 -13.86
C LEU A 956 -26.76 -41.54 -13.83
N SER A 957 -26.54 -42.82 -13.56
CA SER A 957 -25.21 -43.41 -13.61
C SER A 957 -24.86 -43.84 -15.03
N VAL A 958 -23.78 -43.31 -15.60
CA VAL A 958 -23.39 -43.45 -17.00
C VAL A 958 -21.94 -43.90 -17.17
N ASN A 959 -21.68 -44.60 -18.28
CA ASN A 959 -20.34 -44.86 -18.80
C ASN A 959 -20.08 -43.91 -19.98
N ILE A 960 -19.15 -42.97 -19.83
CA ILE A 960 -18.82 -41.98 -20.88
C ILE A 960 -17.78 -42.59 -21.83
N THR A 961 -18.10 -42.65 -23.12
CA THR A 961 -17.23 -43.24 -24.16
C THR A 961 -16.81 -42.25 -25.25
N SER A 962 -17.26 -41.00 -25.18
CA SER A 962 -16.88 -39.93 -26.12
C SER A 962 -15.40 -39.54 -25.99
N THR A 963 -14.81 -39.04 -27.08
CA THR A 963 -13.43 -38.51 -27.11
C THR A 963 -13.43 -36.99 -27.36
N PRO A 964 -12.68 -36.20 -26.57
CA PRO A 964 -11.87 -36.60 -25.40
C PRO A 964 -12.73 -37.12 -24.24
N LEU A 965 -12.18 -38.03 -23.44
CA LEU A 965 -12.88 -38.61 -22.30
C LEU A 965 -13.03 -37.54 -21.19
N HIS A 966 -14.28 -37.21 -20.85
CA HIS A 966 -14.63 -36.21 -19.84
C HIS A 966 -15.04 -36.85 -18.51
N ASN A 967 -14.25 -37.81 -18.01
CA ASN A 967 -14.60 -38.65 -16.85
C ASN A 967 -13.69 -38.49 -15.62
N SER A 968 -13.27 -37.26 -15.33
CA SER A 968 -12.40 -36.91 -14.20
C SER A 968 -12.96 -35.71 -13.43
N ALA A 969 -12.70 -35.65 -12.12
CA ALA A 969 -13.15 -34.58 -11.22
C ALA A 969 -12.88 -33.14 -11.71
N ALA A 970 -11.91 -32.88 -12.60
CA ALA A 970 -11.77 -31.56 -13.26
C ALA A 970 -13.00 -31.12 -14.03
N PHE A 971 -13.78 -32.04 -14.57
CA PHE A 971 -14.90 -31.75 -15.44
C PHE A 971 -16.21 -31.60 -14.68
N ASN A 972 -16.20 -31.68 -13.33
CA ASN A 972 -17.39 -31.49 -12.49
C ASN A 972 -18.10 -30.15 -12.77
N GLN A 973 -17.34 -29.09 -13.01
CA GLN A 973 -17.91 -27.78 -13.33
C GLN A 973 -18.20 -27.58 -14.82
N LEU A 974 -17.73 -28.48 -15.68
CA LEU A 974 -17.84 -28.39 -17.13
C LEU A 974 -19.10 -29.11 -17.65
N LEU A 975 -19.55 -30.18 -16.99
CA LEU A 975 -20.77 -30.89 -17.37
C LEU A 975 -22.03 -30.23 -16.80
N ALA A 976 -21.91 -29.46 -15.71
CA ALA A 976 -23.04 -28.73 -15.14
C ALA A 976 -23.63 -27.72 -16.15
N GLY A 977 -24.96 -27.69 -16.28
CA GLY A 977 -25.71 -26.89 -17.25
C GLY A 977 -25.77 -27.48 -18.66
N MET A 978 -25.11 -28.61 -18.92
CA MET A 978 -25.22 -29.33 -20.20
C MET A 978 -26.60 -29.96 -20.33
N TRP A 979 -27.20 -29.88 -21.52
CA TRP A 979 -28.40 -30.65 -21.81
C TRP A 979 -28.01 -32.08 -22.17
N LEU A 980 -28.80 -33.03 -21.70
CA LEU A 980 -28.59 -34.44 -21.85
C LEU A 980 -29.88 -35.06 -22.37
N ARG A 981 -29.75 -35.87 -23.41
CA ARG A 981 -30.74 -36.85 -23.84
C ARG A 981 -30.40 -38.18 -23.17
N PRO A 982 -31.11 -38.56 -22.10
CA PRO A 982 -30.75 -39.74 -21.30
C PRO A 982 -30.91 -41.07 -22.05
N ASP A 983 -31.82 -41.10 -23.04
CA ASP A 983 -32.07 -42.25 -23.90
C ASP A 983 -32.27 -41.81 -25.36
N THR A 984 -31.34 -42.20 -26.21
CA THR A 984 -31.37 -41.90 -27.65
C THR A 984 -32.37 -42.75 -28.44
N SER A 985 -32.89 -43.83 -27.85
CA SER A 985 -33.94 -44.65 -28.48
C SER A 985 -35.32 -43.97 -28.43
N VAL A 986 -35.53 -43.07 -27.47
CA VAL A 986 -36.70 -42.21 -27.40
C VAL A 986 -36.48 -41.03 -28.34
N ASN A 987 -36.97 -41.16 -29.58
CA ASN A 987 -36.85 -40.12 -30.61
C ASN A 987 -38.23 -39.69 -31.11
N SER A 988 -38.71 -38.56 -30.61
CA SER A 988 -39.95 -37.90 -31.02
C SER A 988 -39.79 -37.09 -32.32
N GLY A 989 -38.56 -36.94 -32.83
CA GLY A 989 -38.25 -36.07 -33.97
C GLY A 989 -38.06 -34.59 -33.60
N THR A 990 -38.26 -34.21 -32.32
CA THR A 990 -37.99 -32.86 -31.80
C THR A 990 -37.31 -32.94 -30.44
N LEU A 991 -36.10 -32.39 -30.31
CA LEU A 991 -35.27 -32.56 -29.12
C LEU A 991 -35.90 -32.04 -27.80
N PRO A 992 -36.68 -30.93 -27.76
CA PRO A 992 -37.37 -30.53 -26.53
C PRO A 992 -38.40 -31.56 -26.02
N ALA A 993 -38.93 -32.44 -26.88
CA ALA A 993 -39.89 -33.48 -26.51
C ALA A 993 -39.25 -34.86 -26.21
N ASP A 994 -37.92 -34.99 -26.34
CA ASP A 994 -37.16 -36.23 -26.09
C ASP A 994 -36.75 -36.40 -24.60
N ASN A 995 -37.54 -35.85 -23.67
CA ASN A 995 -37.26 -35.86 -22.23
C ASN A 995 -35.84 -35.35 -21.88
N LEU A 996 -35.43 -34.27 -22.54
CA LEU A 996 -34.15 -33.62 -22.24
C LEU A 996 -34.10 -33.20 -20.77
N VAL A 997 -32.95 -33.47 -20.14
CA VAL A 997 -32.65 -33.00 -18.79
C VAL A 997 -31.39 -32.15 -18.83
N THR A 998 -31.29 -31.20 -17.91
CA THR A 998 -30.03 -30.51 -17.64
C THR A 998 -29.24 -31.28 -16.59
N VAL A 999 -27.93 -31.34 -16.76
CA VAL A 999 -27.02 -31.85 -15.72
C VAL A 999 -26.84 -30.76 -14.67
N ALA A 1000 -27.35 -30.96 -13.47
CA ALA A 1000 -27.18 -30.04 -12.33
C ALA A 1000 -25.82 -30.20 -11.64
N GLY A 1001 -25.18 -31.36 -11.81
CA GLY A 1001 -23.85 -31.67 -11.30
C GLY A 1001 -23.45 -33.09 -11.64
N ASN A 1002 -22.23 -33.49 -11.30
CA ASN A 1002 -21.76 -34.85 -11.54
C ASN A 1002 -20.69 -35.29 -10.53
N THR A 1003 -20.64 -36.59 -10.29
CA THR A 1003 -19.66 -37.27 -9.42
C THR A 1003 -19.02 -38.40 -10.20
N PHE A 1004 -17.69 -38.49 -10.22
CA PHE A 1004 -16.99 -39.58 -10.90
C PHE A 1004 -16.79 -40.75 -9.94
N VAL A 1005 -17.35 -41.91 -10.30
CA VAL A 1005 -17.34 -43.13 -9.47
C VAL A 1005 -16.11 -43.99 -9.79
N SER A 1006 -15.69 -44.02 -11.06
CA SER A 1006 -14.49 -44.72 -11.53
C SER A 1006 -13.93 -44.08 -12.81
N THR A 1007 -12.84 -44.62 -13.34
CA THR A 1007 -12.23 -44.22 -14.63
C THR A 1007 -13.08 -44.56 -15.85
N THR A 1008 -14.29 -45.08 -15.69
CA THR A 1008 -15.25 -45.31 -16.78
C THR A 1008 -16.67 -44.92 -16.41
N GLN A 1009 -17.00 -44.83 -15.11
CA GLN A 1009 -18.36 -44.59 -14.61
C GLN A 1009 -18.50 -43.22 -13.93
N SER A 1010 -19.53 -42.48 -14.29
CA SER A 1010 -19.92 -41.19 -13.71
C SER A 1010 -21.37 -41.24 -13.24
N GLN A 1011 -21.72 -40.50 -12.20
CA GLN A 1011 -23.09 -40.27 -11.77
C GLN A 1011 -23.44 -38.81 -12.07
N LEU A 1012 -24.44 -38.58 -12.92
CA LEU A 1012 -24.93 -37.25 -13.27
C LEU A 1012 -26.14 -36.93 -12.41
N THR A 1013 -26.13 -35.79 -11.72
CA THR A 1013 -27.33 -35.21 -11.12
C THR A 1013 -28.07 -34.42 -12.19
N THR A 1014 -29.37 -34.62 -12.33
CA THR A 1014 -30.19 -34.09 -13.44
C THR A 1014 -31.39 -33.29 -12.95
N SER A 1015 -31.86 -32.35 -13.78
CA SER A 1015 -33.06 -31.54 -13.56
C SER A 1015 -33.73 -31.20 -14.91
N PRO A 1016 -35.04 -31.39 -15.11
CA PRO A 1016 -36.03 -31.92 -14.16
C PRO A 1016 -35.82 -33.41 -13.84
N LEU A 1017 -36.69 -34.01 -13.01
CA LEU A 1017 -36.63 -35.44 -12.65
C LEU A 1017 -36.66 -36.33 -13.90
N LEU A 1018 -35.92 -37.45 -13.85
CA LEU A 1018 -35.80 -38.37 -14.97
C LEU A 1018 -37.13 -39.09 -15.27
N ALA A 1019 -37.39 -39.30 -16.55
CA ALA A 1019 -38.26 -40.38 -17.02
C ALA A 1019 -37.55 -41.75 -16.83
N PRO A 1020 -38.25 -42.90 -16.91
CA PRO A 1020 -37.58 -44.19 -16.87
C PRO A 1020 -36.52 -44.33 -17.97
N VAL A 1021 -35.30 -44.69 -17.61
CA VAL A 1021 -34.19 -44.94 -18.54
C VAL A 1021 -33.63 -46.33 -18.29
N ALA A 1022 -33.63 -47.19 -19.31
CA ALA A 1022 -33.16 -48.56 -19.18
C ALA A 1022 -31.63 -48.63 -18.96
N ALA A 1023 -31.18 -49.64 -18.20
CA ALA A 1023 -29.76 -49.97 -18.16
C ALA A 1023 -29.27 -50.36 -19.57
N GLY A 1024 -28.12 -49.85 -19.98
CA GLY A 1024 -27.56 -50.03 -21.32
C GLY A 1024 -28.08 -49.05 -22.38
N ALA A 1025 -29.06 -48.19 -22.06
CA ALA A 1025 -29.53 -47.15 -22.98
C ALA A 1025 -28.37 -46.25 -23.41
N SER A 1026 -28.31 -45.89 -24.68
CA SER A 1026 -27.32 -44.93 -25.17
C SER A 1026 -27.80 -43.52 -24.88
N PHE A 1027 -26.94 -42.67 -24.32
CA PHE A 1027 -27.22 -41.26 -24.04
C PHE A 1027 -26.30 -40.36 -24.86
N LYS A 1028 -26.74 -39.12 -25.09
CA LYS A 1028 -25.95 -38.06 -25.71
C LYS A 1028 -26.22 -36.72 -25.04
N SER A 1029 -25.19 -35.89 -24.96
CA SER A 1029 -25.36 -34.46 -24.71
C SER A 1029 -26.06 -33.78 -25.88
N ALA A 1030 -26.69 -32.64 -25.62
CA ALA A 1030 -27.30 -31.79 -26.62
C ALA A 1030 -26.88 -30.33 -26.41
N ASP A 1031 -26.63 -29.62 -27.50
CA ASP A 1031 -26.51 -28.17 -27.52
C ASP A 1031 -27.73 -27.59 -28.24
N LEU A 1032 -28.41 -26.66 -27.58
CA LEU A 1032 -29.63 -26.02 -28.08
C LEU A 1032 -29.35 -24.54 -28.35
N PHE A 1033 -29.86 -24.02 -29.47
CA PHE A 1033 -29.71 -22.62 -29.87
C PHE A 1033 -30.99 -22.09 -30.51
N ASP A 1034 -31.31 -20.82 -30.29
CA ASP A 1034 -32.31 -20.10 -31.09
C ASP A 1034 -31.71 -19.62 -32.41
N VAL A 1035 -30.40 -19.26 -32.39
CA VAL A 1035 -29.66 -18.86 -33.59
C VAL A 1035 -28.27 -19.50 -33.57
N TYR A 1036 -27.88 -20.17 -34.66
CA TYR A 1036 -26.58 -20.83 -34.78
C TYR A 1036 -25.88 -20.43 -36.08
N ASN A 1037 -24.70 -19.82 -35.97
CA ASN A 1037 -23.92 -19.35 -37.12
C ASN A 1037 -22.50 -19.90 -37.07
N VAL A 1038 -22.12 -20.67 -38.09
CA VAL A 1038 -20.72 -21.07 -38.36
C VAL A 1038 -20.31 -20.42 -39.67
N VAL A 1039 -19.37 -19.48 -39.61
CA VAL A 1039 -19.00 -18.62 -40.74
C VAL A 1039 -17.48 -18.41 -40.81
N GLY A 1040 -17.03 -17.73 -41.87
CA GLY A 1040 -15.66 -17.26 -41.95
C GLY A 1040 -14.62 -18.37 -41.97
N GLY A 1041 -14.94 -19.52 -42.57
CA GLY A 1041 -14.05 -20.70 -42.63
C GLY A 1041 -13.96 -21.50 -41.33
N ALA A 1042 -14.79 -21.20 -40.32
CA ALA A 1042 -14.84 -21.98 -39.09
C ALA A 1042 -15.36 -23.40 -39.33
N ILE A 1043 -14.86 -24.34 -38.52
CA ILE A 1043 -15.23 -25.75 -38.54
C ILE A 1043 -15.59 -26.16 -37.12
N THR A 1044 -16.71 -26.83 -36.93
CA THR A 1044 -17.22 -27.27 -35.63
C THR A 1044 -17.31 -28.79 -35.54
N GLN A 1045 -17.15 -29.35 -34.35
CA GLN A 1045 -17.27 -30.78 -34.12
C GLN A 1045 -18.04 -31.05 -32.82
N THR A 1046 -18.95 -32.02 -32.80
CA THR A 1046 -19.63 -32.44 -31.57
C THR A 1046 -19.88 -33.95 -31.60
N ASN A 1047 -19.83 -34.58 -30.43
CA ASN A 1047 -20.30 -35.96 -30.23
C ASN A 1047 -21.77 -35.99 -29.77
N GLY A 1048 -22.32 -34.84 -29.40
CA GLY A 1048 -23.71 -34.66 -28.98
C GLY A 1048 -24.63 -34.30 -30.13
N ASP A 1049 -25.91 -34.13 -29.80
CA ASP A 1049 -26.92 -33.64 -30.73
C ASP A 1049 -26.89 -32.10 -30.77
N LEU A 1050 -27.14 -31.52 -31.94
CA LEU A 1050 -27.28 -30.08 -32.11
C LEU A 1050 -28.73 -29.78 -32.48
N TYR A 1051 -29.40 -28.92 -31.70
CA TYR A 1051 -30.75 -28.46 -31.97
C TYR A 1051 -30.74 -26.95 -32.22
N VAL A 1052 -31.29 -26.54 -33.36
CA VAL A 1052 -31.59 -25.14 -33.64
C VAL A 1052 -33.10 -25.02 -33.65
N VAL A 1053 -33.65 -24.18 -32.77
CA VAL A 1053 -35.09 -23.93 -32.69
C VAL A 1053 -35.53 -23.34 -34.04
N PRO A 1054 -36.57 -23.90 -34.69
CA PRO A 1054 -37.05 -23.43 -35.99
C PRO A 1054 -37.68 -22.05 -35.97
#